data_AF-A0AA39IGV1-F1
#
_entry.id   AF-A0AA39IGV1-F1
#
_cell.length_a   1.000
_cell.length_b   1.000
_cell.length_c   1.000
_cell.angle_alpha   90.00
_cell.angle_beta   90.00
_cell.angle_gamma   90.00
#
_symmetry.space_group_name_H-M   'P 1'
#
loop_
_entity.id
_entity.type
_entity.pdbx_description
1 polymer ?
#
loop_
_entity_poly.entity_id
_entity_poly.type
_entity_poly.pdbx_seq_one_letter_code
_entity_poly.pdbx_strand_id
1 'polypeptide(L)'
;MSTEAVMLAVSVLYGIPSLVLYIVILIQLIRPKNKKKFSRPFFRLCFFIGVADCCGYVVYFLFYTLPLYSFFSSFFGSFLFSRSAFTTAMYFSGYLFGYLQLFGNCFLTFNRFTSIVFPLKHQNIWRYCFPISIFATVLAALAPCWKAEMNLFFMMLIIFFVQSICGVHQFLIYIAMNTKDNARVMMLFSLLPWVNDFKFLSPAWVLLIVSTAIREAVLHAIPCRLLPNHVIGSMATSMKVSSSQGHKLFSLNEILGDDTIESAHEKLRFLAFHGLLVNQPKCTKGTCASGMIRLHKARDAVDGFQWRCNDCNAKKSISRQSVRRGSFFSESRLGFASTYNEKQSRDVAENVSFLRPINQLLPKCNDHGLDCCWGEKNLLWLLPRTSCLLSSFEGASCARVASSSFISRFSTMGIWKPLLLVPLLWTLAASELFPVYRYTFIRSKIVGPIYREFQMDNLKGCGRAANKNGAIAFTRILNQTGRYCGLIKTFVSMEELSDPFVRYYLRDKRSVTSKQCLSDQTARQILEGLDDYCNEEEDKLCIELRKIKRQCDAVNVLSVDCRCPPHQKIINDNGKYRCSAVITKEDGTEEYCPALHAAWKDRNGEFCCGERREPCCRGDTHCCRREEWMGEDNDGMPFCCPDGTTFRGRHEGEAVCCPPEMDVVEGNRFCCPKGFVYSETFKKCIAAIEFAKKKPQNQKEMMRVCMDLKSLPVKIENEEQNKALGRSIGIIGLHIPDGQQWSKTNFQWSVDGTQPIFTKWASSEPNNAYGSYAPEIFTLRRPDGFWIDVNYEWTFHHAFCVASKYDSRG
;
A
#
# COMPACT_ATOMS: atom_id res chain seq x y z
N MET A 1 -38.08 32.55 -11.10
CA MET A 1 -38.40 31.82 -9.86
C MET A 1 -38.28 32.82 -8.71
N SER A 2 -39.30 32.96 -7.85
CA SER A 2 -39.16 33.81 -6.66
C SER A 2 -38.06 33.25 -5.76
N THR A 3 -37.34 34.12 -5.04
CA THR A 3 -36.31 33.72 -4.07
C THR A 3 -36.87 32.73 -3.05
N GLU A 4 -38.14 32.89 -2.67
CA GLU A 4 -38.90 31.97 -1.82
C GLU A 4 -39.01 30.57 -2.43
N ALA A 5 -39.37 30.46 -3.72
CA ALA A 5 -39.46 29.17 -4.41
C ALA A 5 -38.10 28.48 -4.51
N VAL A 6 -37.02 29.25 -4.71
CA VAL A 6 -35.64 28.72 -4.70
C VAL A 6 -35.34 28.15 -3.32
N MET A 7 -35.54 28.93 -2.25
CA MET A 7 -35.21 28.51 -0.88
C MET A 7 -36.00 27.28 -0.45
N LEU A 8 -37.29 27.20 -0.80
CA LEU A 8 -38.11 26.02 -0.56
C LEU A 8 -37.58 24.81 -1.35
N ALA A 9 -37.30 24.99 -2.64
CA ALA A 9 -36.76 23.91 -3.48
C ALA A 9 -35.45 23.38 -2.90
N VAL A 10 -34.55 24.24 -2.41
CA VAL A 10 -33.29 23.77 -1.85
C VAL A 10 -33.48 23.08 -0.49
N SER A 11 -34.35 23.61 0.40
CA SER A 11 -34.68 22.93 1.67
C SER A 11 -35.30 21.55 1.43
N VAL A 12 -36.18 21.41 0.42
CA VAL A 12 -36.75 20.12 0.01
C VAL A 12 -35.71 19.17 -0.59
N LEU A 13 -34.85 19.67 -1.48
CA LEU A 13 -33.79 18.89 -2.14
C LEU A 13 -32.74 18.37 -1.16
N TYR A 14 -32.45 19.11 -0.09
CA TYR A 14 -31.55 18.65 0.98
C TYR A 14 -32.27 17.80 2.02
N GLY A 15 -33.43 18.28 2.46
CA GLY A 15 -34.17 17.77 3.60
C GLY A 15 -34.77 16.39 3.36
N ILE A 16 -35.47 16.19 2.23
CA ILE A 16 -36.10 14.90 1.94
C ILE A 16 -35.05 13.78 1.80
N PRO A 17 -33.98 13.89 0.99
CA PRO A 17 -32.98 12.83 0.89
C PRO A 17 -32.28 12.54 2.23
N SER A 18 -32.01 13.58 3.03
CA SER A 18 -31.40 13.40 4.34
C SER A 18 -32.34 12.72 5.34
N LEU A 19 -33.63 13.04 5.32
CA LEU A 19 -34.65 12.34 6.12
C LEU A 19 -34.78 10.87 5.70
N VAL A 20 -34.82 10.59 4.40
CA VAL A 20 -34.86 9.22 3.86
C VAL A 20 -33.63 8.44 4.30
N LEU A 21 -32.44 9.03 4.20
CA LEU A 21 -31.20 8.41 4.68
C LEU A 21 -31.27 8.11 6.18
N TYR A 22 -31.78 9.05 6.99
CA TYR A 22 -31.90 8.85 8.43
C TYR A 22 -32.86 7.70 8.76
N ILE A 23 -34.02 7.64 8.10
CA ILE A 23 -35.00 6.55 8.24
C ILE A 23 -34.36 5.21 7.86
N VAL A 24 -33.59 5.14 6.77
CA VAL A 24 -32.88 3.92 6.37
C VAL A 24 -31.89 3.48 7.45
N ILE A 25 -31.13 4.41 8.03
CA ILE A 25 -30.21 4.12 9.15
C ILE A 25 -30.99 3.56 10.34
N LEU A 26 -32.09 4.20 10.74
CA LEU A 26 -32.94 3.75 11.85
C LEU A 26 -33.49 2.33 11.62
N ILE A 27 -33.95 2.03 10.40
CA ILE A 27 -34.40 0.68 10.02
C ILE A 27 -33.26 -0.34 10.16
N GLN A 28 -32.04 -0.01 9.71
CA GLN A 28 -30.89 -0.92 9.84
C GLN A 28 -30.48 -1.18 11.30
N LEU A 29 -30.67 -0.20 12.19
CA LEU A 29 -30.38 -0.34 13.62
C LEU A 29 -31.34 -1.31 14.32
N ILE A 30 -32.63 -1.36 13.92
CA ILE A 30 -33.62 -2.27 14.51
C ILE A 30 -33.58 -3.67 13.88
N ARG A 31 -33.12 -3.79 12.63
CA ARG A 31 -33.24 -5.02 11.83
C ARG A 31 -32.74 -6.25 12.61
N PRO A 32 -33.54 -7.33 12.76
CA PRO A 32 -33.18 -8.50 13.56
C PRO A 32 -31.84 -9.12 13.17
N LYS A 33 -31.51 -9.12 11.87
CA LYS A 33 -30.22 -9.60 11.34
C LYS A 33 -29.02 -8.88 11.96
N ASN A 34 -29.17 -7.59 12.29
CA ASN A 34 -28.10 -6.76 12.85
C ASN A 34 -28.19 -6.61 14.37
N LYS A 35 -29.17 -7.24 15.04
CA LYS A 35 -29.45 -7.08 16.48
C LYS A 35 -28.22 -7.32 17.35
N LYS A 36 -27.37 -8.28 16.99
CA LYS A 36 -26.10 -8.56 17.72
C LYS A 36 -25.06 -7.44 17.57
N LYS A 37 -24.99 -6.79 16.41
CA LYS A 37 -24.03 -5.71 16.12
C LYS A 37 -24.45 -4.40 16.79
N PHE A 38 -25.76 -4.11 16.77
CA PHE A 38 -26.33 -2.86 17.27
C PHE A 38 -27.02 -2.97 18.65
N SER A 39 -26.80 -4.05 19.41
CA SER A 39 -27.34 -4.17 20.77
C SER A 39 -26.70 -3.23 21.80
N ARG A 40 -25.59 -2.56 21.43
CA ARG A 40 -24.83 -1.71 22.36
C ARG A 40 -25.64 -0.46 22.75
N PRO A 41 -25.50 0.04 24.01
CA PRO A 41 -26.23 1.21 24.50
C PRO A 41 -26.09 2.45 23.60
N PHE A 42 -24.89 2.67 23.04
CA PHE A 42 -24.63 3.75 22.08
C PHE A 42 -25.63 3.75 20.91
N PHE A 43 -25.76 2.62 20.21
CA PHE A 43 -26.65 2.52 19.04
C PHE A 43 -28.13 2.62 19.40
N ARG A 44 -28.51 2.15 20.60
CA ARG A 44 -29.88 2.30 21.11
C ARG A 44 -30.21 3.77 21.43
N LEU A 45 -29.26 4.53 21.95
CA LEU A 45 -29.42 5.97 22.17
C LEU A 45 -29.50 6.72 20.83
N CYS A 46 -28.60 6.42 19.88
CA CYS A 46 -28.68 6.98 18.53
C CYS A 46 -30.02 6.67 17.86
N PHE A 47 -30.58 5.48 18.07
CA PHE A 47 -31.89 5.11 17.55
C PHE A 47 -33.00 6.00 18.14
N PHE A 48 -33.06 6.13 19.47
CA PHE A 48 -34.08 6.96 20.13
C PHE A 48 -33.98 8.44 19.73
N ILE A 49 -32.76 8.99 19.73
CA ILE A 49 -32.50 10.37 19.32
C ILE A 49 -32.86 10.56 17.85
N GLY A 50 -32.50 9.62 16.98
CA GLY A 50 -32.82 9.74 15.57
C GLY A 50 -34.31 9.65 15.24
N VAL A 51 -35.09 8.91 16.02
CA VAL A 51 -36.56 8.96 15.92
C VAL A 51 -37.08 10.35 16.32
N ALA A 52 -36.58 10.90 17.44
CA ALA A 52 -36.95 12.25 17.87
C ALA A 52 -36.53 13.31 16.84
N ASP A 53 -35.37 13.17 16.21
CA ASP A 53 -34.87 14.05 15.15
C ASP A 53 -35.76 14.00 13.91
N CYS A 54 -36.17 12.80 13.47
CA CYS A 54 -37.06 12.65 12.31
C CYS A 54 -38.43 13.27 12.57
N CYS A 55 -39.02 13.01 13.75
CA CYS A 55 -40.29 13.62 14.15
C CYS A 55 -40.16 15.15 14.30
N GLY A 56 -39.08 15.61 14.93
CA GLY A 56 -38.76 17.03 15.11
C GLY A 56 -38.60 17.74 13.77
N TYR A 57 -37.89 17.14 12.81
CA TYR A 57 -37.76 17.67 11.45
C TYR A 57 -39.12 17.79 10.75
N VAL A 58 -39.97 16.75 10.78
CA VAL A 58 -41.28 16.79 10.12
C VAL A 58 -42.17 17.87 10.75
N VAL A 59 -42.20 17.98 12.08
CA VAL A 59 -42.94 19.03 12.79
C VAL A 59 -42.39 20.42 12.46
N TYR A 60 -41.07 20.60 12.48
CA TYR A 60 -40.45 21.88 12.18
C TYR A 60 -40.69 22.29 10.73
N PHE A 61 -40.49 21.36 9.79
CA PHE A 61 -40.69 21.61 8.37
C PHE A 61 -42.14 22.00 8.07
N LEU A 62 -43.11 21.22 8.55
CA LEU A 62 -44.53 21.46 8.25
C LEU A 62 -45.07 22.71 8.93
N PHE A 63 -44.72 22.98 10.18
CA PHE A 63 -45.39 24.00 10.99
C PHE A 63 -44.57 25.25 11.27
N TYR A 64 -43.28 25.26 10.93
CA TYR A 64 -42.41 26.43 11.07
C TYR A 64 -41.78 26.83 9.75
N THR A 65 -41.33 25.88 8.92
CA THR A 65 -40.69 26.18 7.63
C THR A 65 -41.72 26.52 6.55
N LEU A 66 -42.75 25.68 6.33
CA LEU A 66 -43.77 25.94 5.29
C LEU A 66 -44.52 27.28 5.47
N PRO A 67 -44.95 27.70 6.67
CA PRO A 67 -45.65 28.97 6.87
C PRO A 67 -44.82 30.22 6.53
N LEU A 68 -43.48 30.10 6.49
CA LEU A 68 -42.60 31.22 6.13
C LEU A 68 -42.62 31.54 4.63
N TYR A 69 -43.15 30.64 3.80
CA TYR A 69 -43.27 30.87 2.36
C TYR A 69 -44.64 31.44 2.02
N SER A 70 -44.68 32.52 1.23
CA SER A 70 -45.92 33.23 0.88
C SER A 70 -46.97 32.31 0.23
N PHE A 71 -46.54 31.29 -0.52
CA PHE A 71 -47.41 30.30 -1.15
C PHE A 71 -48.29 29.52 -0.16
N PHE A 72 -47.81 29.27 1.06
CA PHE A 72 -48.56 28.54 2.09
C PHE A 72 -49.20 29.47 3.12
N SER A 73 -48.91 30.77 3.07
CA SER A 73 -49.41 31.74 4.05
C SER A 73 -50.95 31.79 4.14
N SER A 74 -51.65 31.61 3.02
CA SER A 74 -53.13 31.56 2.98
C SER A 74 -53.69 30.30 3.67
N PHE A 75 -52.99 29.16 3.52
CA PHE A 75 -53.36 27.90 4.16
C PHE A 75 -53.15 27.98 5.68
N PHE A 76 -51.98 28.45 6.12
CA PHE A 76 -51.65 28.61 7.54
C PHE A 76 -52.32 29.81 8.21
N GLY A 77 -52.86 30.76 7.43
CA GLY A 77 -53.69 31.87 7.92
C GLY A 77 -55.16 31.51 8.14
N SER A 78 -55.58 30.29 7.76
CA SER A 78 -56.98 29.85 7.91
C SER A 78 -57.37 29.61 9.39
N PHE A 79 -58.69 29.58 9.66
CA PHE A 79 -59.24 29.40 11.00
C PHE A 79 -58.71 28.15 11.73
N LEU A 80 -58.32 27.10 10.99
CA LEU A 80 -57.71 25.87 11.54
C LEU A 80 -56.42 26.14 12.34
N PHE A 81 -55.68 27.19 12.00
CA PHE A 81 -54.42 27.57 12.65
C PHE A 81 -54.55 28.80 13.55
N SER A 82 -55.76 29.37 13.69
CA SER A 82 -56.07 30.36 14.73
C SER A 82 -55.82 29.76 16.14
N ARG A 83 -55.81 30.59 17.21
CA ARG A 83 -55.52 30.17 18.60
C ARG A 83 -56.37 28.95 19.02
N SER A 84 -55.85 27.77 18.75
CA SER A 84 -56.50 26.48 18.93
C SER A 84 -55.56 25.57 19.70
N ALA A 85 -56.14 24.56 20.37
CA ALA A 85 -55.36 23.53 21.03
C ALA A 85 -54.38 22.83 20.06
N PHE A 86 -54.73 22.77 18.78
CA PHE A 86 -53.87 22.22 17.73
C PHE A 86 -52.61 23.06 17.52
N THR A 87 -52.75 24.37 17.30
CA THR A 87 -51.60 25.27 17.13
C THR A 87 -50.70 25.24 18.38
N THR A 88 -51.28 25.25 19.58
CA THR A 88 -50.53 25.10 20.84
C THR A 88 -49.80 23.75 20.92
N ALA A 89 -50.44 22.65 20.52
CA ALA A 89 -49.83 21.33 20.50
C ALA A 89 -48.65 21.24 19.51
N MET A 90 -48.73 21.89 18.36
CA MET A 90 -47.63 21.93 17.39
C MET A 90 -46.44 22.76 17.91
N TYR A 91 -46.70 23.93 18.50
CA TYR A 91 -45.65 24.72 19.15
C TYR A 91 -44.98 23.97 20.30
N PHE A 92 -45.79 23.30 21.11
CA PHE A 92 -45.31 22.42 22.18
C PHE A 92 -44.49 21.25 21.63
N SER A 93 -44.90 20.65 20.50
CA SER A 93 -44.16 19.55 19.87
C SER A 93 -42.79 20.00 19.36
N GLY A 94 -42.71 21.15 18.69
CA GLY A 94 -41.44 21.73 18.25
C GLY A 94 -40.49 22.00 19.42
N TYR A 95 -41.03 22.53 20.53
CA TYR A 95 -40.32 22.68 21.79
C TYR A 95 -39.82 21.32 22.31
N LEU A 96 -40.73 20.36 22.50
CA LEU A 96 -40.44 19.04 23.05
C LEU A 96 -39.31 18.32 22.29
N PHE A 97 -39.40 18.24 20.95
CA PHE A 97 -38.37 17.59 20.13
C PHE A 97 -37.03 18.31 20.20
N GLY A 98 -37.02 19.65 20.29
CA GLY A 98 -35.81 20.43 20.50
C GLY A 98 -35.07 20.07 21.79
N TYR A 99 -35.80 19.85 22.89
CA TYR A 99 -35.21 19.44 24.17
C TYR A 99 -34.84 17.96 24.22
N LEU A 100 -35.68 17.08 23.66
CA LEU A 100 -35.35 15.65 23.54
C LEU A 100 -34.02 15.46 22.82
N GLN A 101 -33.80 16.21 21.74
CA GLN A 101 -32.54 16.18 20.99
C GLN A 101 -31.37 16.73 21.83
N LEU A 102 -31.54 17.87 22.50
CA LEU A 102 -30.50 18.48 23.33
C LEU A 102 -30.02 17.54 24.43
N PHE A 103 -30.95 17.06 25.27
CA PHE A 103 -30.62 16.14 26.36
C PHE A 103 -30.14 14.79 25.85
N GLY A 104 -30.72 14.29 24.75
CA GLY A 104 -30.25 13.08 24.07
C GLY A 104 -28.77 13.19 23.69
N ASN A 105 -28.36 14.32 23.10
CA ASN A 105 -26.97 14.56 22.73
C ASN A 105 -26.03 14.66 23.95
N CYS A 106 -26.50 15.23 25.06
CA CYS A 106 -25.75 15.21 26.32
C CYS A 106 -25.50 13.76 26.80
N PHE A 107 -26.54 12.91 26.80
CA PHE A 107 -26.40 11.51 27.19
C PHE A 107 -25.56 10.69 26.21
N LEU A 108 -25.62 10.97 24.91
CA LEU A 108 -24.75 10.35 23.91
C LEU A 108 -23.28 10.72 24.14
N THR A 109 -23.02 11.98 24.51
CA THR A 109 -21.68 12.45 24.89
C THR A 109 -21.20 11.77 26.18
N PHE A 110 -22.07 11.67 27.19
CA PHE A 110 -21.77 10.95 28.43
C PHE A 110 -21.54 9.45 28.18
N ASN A 111 -22.26 8.84 27.24
CA ASN A 111 -22.06 7.47 26.82
C ASN A 111 -20.67 7.26 26.24
N ARG A 112 -20.22 8.16 25.37
CA ARG A 112 -18.85 8.13 24.83
C ARG A 112 -17.80 8.34 25.93
N PHE A 113 -17.99 9.34 26.79
CA PHE A 113 -17.09 9.63 27.90
C PHE A 113 -16.88 8.40 28.79
N THR A 114 -17.97 7.77 29.24
CA THR A 114 -17.88 6.56 30.08
C THR A 114 -17.29 5.37 29.36
N SER A 115 -17.41 5.27 28.03
CA SER A 115 -16.75 4.20 27.25
C SER A 115 -15.23 4.33 27.24
N ILE A 116 -14.72 5.57 27.30
CA ILE A 116 -13.30 5.89 27.32
C ILE A 116 -12.74 5.77 28.74
N VAL A 117 -13.42 6.34 29.72
CA VAL A 117 -12.94 6.41 31.11
C VAL A 117 -13.14 5.09 31.87
N PHE A 118 -14.23 4.37 31.60
CA PHE A 118 -14.59 3.15 32.33
C PHE A 118 -14.89 1.96 31.40
N PRO A 119 -13.94 1.53 30.55
CA PRO A 119 -14.20 0.54 29.50
C PRO A 119 -14.77 -0.79 30.01
N LEU A 120 -14.25 -1.28 31.15
CA LEU A 120 -14.69 -2.56 31.75
C LEU A 120 -16.08 -2.46 32.39
N LYS A 121 -16.42 -1.30 32.96
CA LYS A 121 -17.70 -1.09 33.67
C LYS A 121 -18.77 -0.47 32.78
N HIS A 122 -18.40 0.05 31.60
CA HIS A 122 -19.30 0.79 30.71
C HIS A 122 -20.59 0.02 30.40
N GLN A 123 -20.47 -1.27 30.08
CA GLN A 123 -21.65 -2.09 29.74
C GLN A 123 -22.59 -2.29 30.93
N ASN A 124 -22.05 -2.42 32.15
CA ASN A 124 -22.84 -2.56 33.37
C ASN A 124 -23.50 -1.23 33.77
N ILE A 125 -22.75 -0.13 33.71
CA ILE A 125 -23.26 1.23 33.96
C ILE A 125 -24.45 1.50 33.04
N TRP A 126 -24.27 1.30 31.73
CA TRP A 126 -25.32 1.61 30.76
C TRP A 126 -26.47 0.61 30.70
N ARG A 127 -26.36 -0.56 31.34
CA ARG A 127 -27.53 -1.43 31.52
C ARG A 127 -28.59 -0.75 32.40
N TYR A 128 -28.16 0.03 33.39
CA TYR A 128 -29.04 0.79 34.29
C TYR A 128 -29.22 2.24 33.83
N CYS A 129 -28.15 2.90 33.39
CA CYS A 129 -28.20 4.30 32.95
C CYS A 129 -28.98 4.48 31.64
N PHE A 130 -29.12 3.47 30.79
CA PHE A 130 -29.87 3.60 29.53
C PHE A 130 -31.37 3.93 29.75
N PRO A 131 -32.17 3.12 30.48
CA PRO A 131 -33.57 3.47 30.74
C PRO A 131 -33.70 4.78 31.54
N ILE A 132 -32.78 5.04 32.48
CA ILE A 132 -32.74 6.29 33.24
C ILE A 132 -32.50 7.48 32.30
N SER A 133 -31.60 7.36 31.32
CA SER A 133 -31.31 8.45 30.37
C SER A 133 -32.49 8.76 29.48
N ILE A 134 -33.26 7.76 29.03
CA ILE A 134 -34.49 7.99 28.26
C ILE A 134 -35.52 8.69 29.14
N PHE A 135 -35.75 8.17 30.34
CA PHE A 135 -36.71 8.77 31.28
C PHE A 135 -36.33 10.20 31.64
N ALA A 136 -35.06 10.45 31.98
CA ALA A 136 -34.54 11.78 32.28
C ALA A 136 -34.63 12.72 31.08
N THR A 137 -34.39 12.24 29.85
CA THR A 137 -34.52 13.06 28.63
C THR A 137 -35.97 13.48 28.39
N VAL A 138 -36.92 12.54 28.51
CA VAL A 138 -38.35 12.83 28.36
C VAL A 138 -38.83 13.74 29.49
N LEU A 139 -38.49 13.42 30.74
CA LEU A 139 -38.84 14.20 31.91
C LEU A 139 -38.28 15.61 31.83
N ALA A 140 -37.01 15.79 31.44
CA ALA A 140 -36.39 17.10 31.31
C ALA A 140 -36.96 17.91 30.14
N ALA A 141 -37.45 17.26 29.08
CA ALA A 141 -38.15 17.93 27.99
C ALA A 141 -39.59 18.35 28.40
N LEU A 142 -40.21 17.65 29.34
CA LEU A 142 -41.53 17.97 29.91
C LEU A 142 -41.48 18.88 31.15
N ALA A 143 -40.38 18.88 31.90
CA ALA A 143 -40.20 19.62 33.16
C ALA A 143 -40.41 21.14 33.05
N PRO A 144 -40.06 21.81 31.94
CA PRO A 144 -40.40 23.21 31.71
C PRO A 144 -41.90 23.50 31.69
N CYS A 145 -42.73 22.46 31.51
CA CYS A 145 -44.18 22.57 31.50
C CYS A 145 -44.82 22.32 32.88
N TRP A 146 -44.05 21.93 33.91
CA TRP A 146 -44.62 21.46 35.18
C TRP A 146 -44.65 22.45 36.35
N LYS A 147 -43.86 23.54 36.36
CA LYS A 147 -44.13 24.72 37.22
C LYS A 147 -43.16 25.84 36.87
N ALA A 148 -43.70 27.04 36.68
CA ALA A 148 -43.07 28.13 35.94
C ALA A 148 -41.87 28.82 36.62
N GLU A 149 -41.58 28.65 37.92
CA GLU A 149 -40.72 29.65 38.59
C GLU A 149 -39.36 29.17 39.14
N MET A 150 -39.12 27.88 39.43
CA MET A 150 -37.81 27.42 39.97
C MET A 150 -37.00 26.53 39.02
N ASN A 151 -37.61 25.98 37.97
CA ASN A 151 -36.87 25.33 36.88
C ASN A 151 -36.21 26.33 35.93
N LEU A 152 -36.61 27.61 36.00
CA LEU A 152 -36.17 28.64 35.06
C LEU A 152 -34.72 29.03 35.26
N PHE A 153 -34.12 28.90 36.45
CA PHE A 153 -32.72 29.29 36.67
C PHE A 153 -31.71 28.27 36.12
N PHE A 154 -31.87 26.98 36.44
CA PHE A 154 -30.98 25.93 35.93
C PHE A 154 -31.23 25.62 34.46
N MET A 155 -32.50 25.69 34.01
CA MET A 155 -32.77 25.69 32.58
C MET A 155 -32.22 26.96 31.94
N MET A 156 -32.39 28.16 32.50
CA MET A 156 -31.78 29.38 31.94
C MET A 156 -30.27 29.25 31.82
N LEU A 157 -29.55 28.59 32.72
CA LEU A 157 -28.10 28.52 32.60
C LEU A 157 -27.65 27.61 31.43
N ILE A 158 -28.34 26.49 31.20
CA ILE A 158 -28.07 25.56 30.09
C ILE A 158 -28.62 26.11 28.77
N ILE A 159 -29.85 26.64 28.82
CA ILE A 159 -30.48 27.42 27.76
C ILE A 159 -29.61 28.64 27.44
N PHE A 160 -28.96 29.31 28.38
CA PHE A 160 -28.14 30.50 28.15
C PHE A 160 -26.95 30.19 27.26
N PHE A 161 -26.29 29.04 27.39
CA PHE A 161 -25.20 28.68 26.47
C PHE A 161 -25.70 28.30 25.07
N VAL A 162 -26.84 27.61 24.95
CA VAL A 162 -27.41 27.24 23.65
C VAL A 162 -28.09 28.45 22.97
N GLN A 163 -28.81 29.25 23.73
CA GLN A 163 -29.35 30.58 23.40
C GLN A 163 -28.26 31.65 23.36
N SER A 164 -27.00 31.39 23.70
CA SER A 164 -25.95 32.37 23.39
C SER A 164 -25.70 32.35 21.88
N ILE A 165 -25.76 31.17 21.25
CA ILE A 165 -25.63 31.04 19.80
C ILE A 165 -26.93 31.47 19.10
N CYS A 166 -28.09 30.97 19.56
CA CYS A 166 -29.38 31.45 19.02
C CYS A 166 -29.67 32.91 19.39
N GLY A 167 -29.12 33.41 20.50
CA GLY A 167 -29.24 34.78 20.97
C GLY A 167 -28.28 35.72 20.26
N VAL A 168 -27.09 35.28 19.84
CA VAL A 168 -26.29 36.01 18.84
C VAL A 168 -27.07 36.10 17.54
N HIS A 169 -27.71 35.02 17.09
CA HIS A 169 -28.58 35.05 15.90
C HIS A 169 -29.78 36.01 16.08
N GLN A 170 -30.49 35.97 17.23
CA GLN A 170 -31.59 36.89 17.52
C GLN A 170 -31.12 38.33 17.75
N PHE A 171 -29.93 38.53 18.29
CA PHE A 171 -29.30 39.85 18.43
C PHE A 171 -28.91 40.42 17.07
N LEU A 172 -28.42 39.59 16.15
CA LEU A 172 -28.19 39.99 14.76
C LEU A 172 -29.50 40.32 14.04
N ILE A 173 -30.59 39.58 14.29
CA ILE A 173 -31.93 39.91 13.79
C ILE A 173 -32.39 41.24 14.40
N TYR A 174 -32.23 41.45 15.70
CA TYR A 174 -32.60 42.67 16.40
C TYR A 174 -31.83 43.88 15.88
N ILE A 175 -30.51 43.77 15.69
CA ILE A 175 -29.68 44.80 15.06
C ILE A 175 -30.21 45.08 13.65
N ALA A 176 -30.46 44.04 12.84
CA ALA A 176 -30.96 44.20 11.48
C ALA A 176 -32.34 44.90 11.43
N MET A 177 -33.22 44.58 12.38
CA MET A 177 -34.53 45.23 12.55
C MET A 177 -34.36 46.70 12.96
N ASN A 178 -33.43 46.99 13.87
CA ASN A 178 -33.19 48.35 14.37
C ASN A 178 -32.47 49.23 13.35
N THR A 179 -31.65 48.65 12.46
CA THR A 179 -31.05 49.35 11.31
C THR A 179 -32.05 49.58 10.17
N LYS A 180 -33.32 49.13 10.32
CA LYS A 180 -34.35 49.14 9.27
C LYS A 180 -33.89 48.46 7.96
N ASP A 181 -32.95 47.53 8.06
CA ASP A 181 -32.41 46.80 6.91
C ASP A 181 -33.27 45.55 6.69
N ASN A 182 -34.44 45.77 6.10
CA ASN A 182 -35.44 44.74 5.84
C ASN A 182 -34.85 43.56 5.04
N ALA A 183 -33.83 43.80 4.21
CA ALA A 183 -33.16 42.75 3.43
C ALA A 183 -32.36 41.81 4.33
N ARG A 184 -31.60 42.34 5.31
CA ARG A 184 -30.86 41.51 6.27
C ARG A 184 -31.77 40.76 7.21
N VAL A 185 -32.87 41.37 7.67
CA VAL A 185 -33.87 40.69 8.51
C VAL A 185 -34.46 39.50 7.76
N MET A 186 -34.93 39.72 6.51
CA MET A 186 -35.48 38.64 5.68
C MET A 186 -34.44 37.57 5.37
N MET A 187 -33.18 37.93 5.12
CA MET A 187 -32.10 36.97 4.93
C MET A 187 -31.88 36.09 6.17
N LEU A 188 -31.76 36.68 7.36
CA LEU A 188 -31.56 35.93 8.62
C LEU A 188 -32.76 35.03 8.94
N PHE A 189 -33.98 35.51 8.74
CA PHE A 189 -35.18 34.68 8.88
C PHE A 189 -35.22 33.54 7.85
N SER A 190 -34.77 33.78 6.62
CA SER A 190 -34.71 32.75 5.58
C SER A 190 -33.66 31.67 5.83
N LEU A 191 -32.65 31.94 6.67
CA LEU A 191 -31.63 30.97 7.10
C LEU A 191 -32.10 30.11 8.28
N LEU A 192 -33.12 30.53 9.02
CA LEU A 192 -33.58 29.82 10.21
C LEU A 192 -34.10 28.39 9.88
N PRO A 193 -34.89 28.16 8.82
CA PRO A 193 -35.25 26.81 8.39
C PRO A 193 -34.04 25.91 8.17
N TRP A 194 -33.01 26.44 7.52
CA TRP A 194 -31.79 25.71 7.21
C TRP A 194 -31.01 25.28 8.45
N VAL A 195 -30.83 26.19 9.40
CA VAL A 195 -30.15 25.87 10.66
C VAL A 195 -30.89 24.74 11.38
N ASN A 196 -32.22 24.72 11.32
CA ASN A 196 -33.01 23.65 11.93
C ASN A 196 -32.96 22.34 11.12
N ASP A 197 -33.00 22.40 9.80
CA ASP A 197 -32.80 21.23 8.93
C ASP A 197 -31.43 20.59 9.21
N PHE A 198 -30.36 21.39 9.30
CA PHE A 198 -29.04 20.92 9.69
C PHE A 198 -29.02 20.35 11.11
N LYS A 199 -29.68 21.00 12.06
CA LYS A 199 -29.76 20.54 13.44
C LYS A 199 -30.37 19.13 13.52
N PHE A 200 -31.49 18.87 12.84
CA PHE A 200 -32.18 17.58 12.92
C PHE A 200 -31.59 16.51 11.99
N LEU A 201 -31.07 16.89 10.82
CA LEU A 201 -30.68 15.91 9.79
C LEU A 201 -29.17 15.67 9.68
N SER A 202 -28.32 16.55 10.22
CA SER A 202 -26.86 16.33 10.22
C SER A 202 -26.40 15.06 10.97
N PRO A 203 -27.06 14.59 12.05
CA PRO A 203 -26.62 13.37 12.73
C PRO A 203 -26.63 12.12 11.82
N ALA A 204 -27.54 12.04 10.85
CA ALA A 204 -27.59 10.93 9.89
C ALA A 204 -26.30 10.83 9.06
N TRP A 205 -25.85 11.97 8.53
CA TRP A 205 -24.62 12.08 7.75
C TRP A 205 -23.38 11.81 8.61
N VAL A 206 -23.34 12.35 9.82
CA VAL A 206 -22.24 12.08 10.77
C VAL A 206 -22.17 10.60 11.13
N LEU A 207 -23.31 9.94 11.38
CA LEU A 207 -23.36 8.50 11.66
C LEU A 207 -22.86 7.66 10.48
N LEU A 208 -23.22 8.03 9.25
CA LEU A 208 -22.76 7.34 8.04
C LEU A 208 -21.24 7.49 7.80
N ILE A 209 -20.69 8.68 8.06
CA ILE A 209 -19.27 8.99 7.87
C ILE A 209 -18.43 8.29 8.95
N VAL A 210 -18.81 8.46 10.22
CA VAL A 210 -17.99 8.05 11.38
C VAL A 210 -18.13 6.56 11.69
N SER A 211 -19.28 5.94 11.43
CA SER A 211 -19.52 4.54 11.79
C SER A 211 -19.41 3.59 10.60
N THR A 212 -18.29 2.86 10.52
CA THR A 212 -18.10 1.77 9.56
C THR A 212 -19.21 0.72 9.65
N ALA A 213 -19.64 0.39 10.88
CA ALA A 213 -20.69 -0.58 11.14
C ALA A 213 -22.04 -0.20 10.53
N ILE A 214 -22.42 1.08 10.62
CA ILE A 214 -23.66 1.61 10.02
C ILE A 214 -23.49 1.69 8.51
N ARG A 215 -22.36 2.19 8.01
CA ARG A 215 -22.09 2.31 6.57
C ARG A 215 -22.20 0.95 5.85
N GLU A 216 -21.60 -0.09 6.39
CA GLU A 216 -21.74 -1.46 5.86
C GLU A 216 -23.20 -1.92 5.86
N ALA A 217 -23.92 -1.72 6.96
CA ALA A 217 -25.31 -2.15 7.06
C ALA A 217 -26.23 -1.42 6.08
N VAL A 218 -26.00 -0.12 5.85
CA VAL A 218 -26.74 0.70 4.88
C VAL A 218 -26.39 0.28 3.46
N LEU A 219 -25.11 0.13 3.12
CA LEU A 219 -24.67 -0.28 1.78
C LEU A 219 -25.20 -1.67 1.41
N HIS A 220 -25.21 -2.63 2.35
CA HIS A 220 -25.78 -3.95 2.14
C HIS A 220 -27.31 -3.96 1.99
N ALA A 221 -27.99 -2.91 2.43
CA ALA A 221 -29.44 -2.78 2.27
C ALA A 221 -29.83 -2.24 0.88
N ILE A 222 -28.90 -1.63 0.15
CA ILE A 222 -29.14 -1.16 -1.21
C ILE A 222 -29.18 -2.38 -2.14
N PRO A 223 -30.30 -2.65 -2.84
CA PRO A 223 -30.39 -3.74 -3.80
C PRO A 223 -29.24 -3.63 -4.82
N CYS A 224 -28.52 -4.73 -5.09
CA CYS A 224 -27.39 -4.75 -6.03
C CYS A 224 -27.75 -4.22 -7.42
N ARG A 225 -29.04 -4.20 -7.80
CA ARG A 225 -29.52 -3.63 -9.07
C ARG A 225 -29.40 -2.10 -9.17
N LEU A 226 -29.26 -1.40 -8.05
CA LEU A 226 -29.14 0.07 -7.99
C LEU A 226 -27.70 0.56 -7.85
N LEU A 227 -26.73 -0.34 -7.64
CA LEU A 227 -25.32 0.01 -7.56
C LEU A 227 -24.70 -0.04 -8.98
N PRO A 228 -24.10 1.05 -9.47
CA PRO A 228 -23.36 1.02 -10.74
C PRO A 228 -22.26 -0.05 -10.69
N ASN A 229 -22.19 -0.91 -11.70
CA ASN A 229 -21.26 -2.05 -11.78
C ASN A 229 -19.78 -1.68 -11.55
N HIS A 230 -19.41 -0.40 -11.69
CA HIS A 230 -18.03 0.07 -11.56
C HIS A 230 -17.53 0.21 -10.10
N VAL A 231 -18.42 0.21 -9.10
CA VAL A 231 -18.03 0.46 -7.68
C VAL A 231 -17.64 -0.84 -6.95
N ILE A 232 -18.12 -2.00 -7.42
CA ILE A 232 -17.94 -3.29 -6.72
C ILE A 232 -16.52 -3.86 -6.92
N GLY A 233 -15.82 -3.49 -7.99
CA GLY A 233 -14.46 -3.99 -8.29
C GLY A 233 -13.34 -3.37 -7.44
N SER A 234 -13.52 -2.15 -6.91
CA SER A 234 -12.43 -1.38 -6.30
C SER A 234 -12.18 -1.69 -4.80
N MET A 235 -13.07 -2.43 -4.12
CA MET A 235 -12.92 -2.71 -2.69
C MET A 235 -12.33 -4.10 -2.37
N ALA A 236 -12.16 -4.97 -3.36
CA ALA A 236 -11.75 -6.37 -3.14
C ALA A 236 -10.23 -6.63 -3.21
N THR A 237 -9.41 -5.65 -3.63
CA THR A 237 -7.95 -5.83 -3.81
C THR A 237 -7.16 -4.93 -2.87
N SER A 238 -6.88 -5.43 -1.65
CA SER A 238 -5.79 -4.89 -0.84
C SER A 238 -5.11 -5.98 0.02
N MET A 239 -3.81 -6.13 -0.24
CA MET A 239 -2.74 -6.69 0.59
C MET A 239 -2.54 -8.23 0.73
N LYS A 240 -1.68 -8.77 -0.15
CA LYS A 240 -0.69 -9.81 0.21
C LYS A 240 0.68 -9.14 0.38
N VAL A 241 1.31 -9.32 1.54
CA VAL A 241 2.72 -8.93 1.80
C VAL A 241 3.44 -10.12 2.42
N SER A 242 4.64 -10.40 1.91
CA SER A 242 5.55 -11.48 2.34
C SER A 242 6.83 -10.88 2.96
N SER A 243 7.25 -11.38 4.12
CA SER A 243 8.57 -11.97 4.39
C SER A 243 8.99 -11.89 5.88
N SER A 244 10.03 -12.65 6.19
CA SER A 244 10.57 -13.09 7.49
C SER A 244 11.66 -12.18 8.09
N GLN A 245 11.75 -12.12 9.43
CA GLN A 245 13.01 -12.09 10.21
C GLN A 245 12.74 -12.19 11.73
N GLY A 246 13.72 -12.71 12.50
CA GLY A 246 13.63 -13.12 13.91
C GLY A 246 13.92 -12.05 14.97
N HIS A 247 13.58 -12.33 16.24
CA HIS A 247 13.62 -11.38 17.36
C HIS A 247 14.05 -11.98 18.73
N LYS A 248 14.64 -11.12 19.59
CA LYS A 248 15.01 -11.29 21.02
C LYS A 248 13.80 -11.05 21.97
N LEU A 249 13.84 -11.65 23.17
CA LEU A 249 12.74 -11.71 24.17
C LEU A 249 12.93 -10.74 25.37
N PHE A 250 11.82 -10.19 25.90
CA PHE A 250 11.69 -9.43 27.17
C PHE A 250 10.48 -9.93 27.99
N SER A 251 10.45 -9.63 29.30
CA SER A 251 9.49 -10.16 30.30
C SER A 251 8.19 -9.35 30.44
N LEU A 252 7.09 -10.05 30.76
CA LEU A 252 5.69 -9.59 30.73
C LEU A 252 5.33 -8.51 31.77
N ASN A 253 5.96 -8.56 32.96
CA ASN A 253 5.55 -7.74 34.11
C ASN A 253 6.01 -6.27 33.99
N GLU A 254 7.04 -6.01 33.18
CA GLU A 254 7.65 -4.68 33.04
C GLU A 254 6.80 -3.73 32.17
N ILE A 255 5.84 -4.26 31.42
CA ILE A 255 5.18 -3.52 30.32
C ILE A 255 3.73 -3.15 30.64
N LEU A 256 3.07 -3.91 31.51
CA LEU A 256 1.64 -3.70 31.82
C LEU A 256 1.41 -3.02 33.19
N GLY A 257 2.48 -2.84 33.99
CA GLY A 257 2.42 -2.14 35.28
C GLY A 257 1.40 -2.71 36.25
N ASP A 258 1.15 -4.02 36.20
CA ASP A 258 0.22 -4.74 37.07
C ASP A 258 0.98 -5.79 37.89
N ASP A 259 0.63 -5.87 39.17
CA ASP A 259 1.34 -6.69 40.16
C ASP A 259 0.97 -8.18 40.09
N THR A 260 -0.03 -8.54 39.29
CA THR A 260 -0.57 -9.93 39.19
C THR A 260 -0.82 -10.37 37.75
N ILE A 261 -0.50 -11.63 37.49
CA ILE A 261 -0.59 -12.26 36.17
C ILE A 261 -2.06 -12.37 35.73
N GLU A 262 -3.01 -12.60 36.65
CA GLU A 262 -4.44 -12.63 36.34
C GLU A 262 -4.97 -11.30 35.75
N SER A 263 -4.56 -10.15 36.30
CA SER A 263 -5.01 -8.83 35.83
C SER A 263 -4.52 -8.49 34.42
N ALA A 264 -3.25 -8.80 34.14
CA ALA A 264 -2.67 -8.66 32.80
C ALA A 264 -3.40 -9.53 31.76
N HIS A 265 -3.79 -10.75 32.15
CA HIS A 265 -4.55 -11.68 31.31
C HIS A 265 -5.98 -11.20 31.01
N GLU A 266 -6.65 -10.59 31.98
CA GLU A 266 -8.01 -10.07 31.80
C GLU A 266 -8.04 -8.84 30.86
N LYS A 267 -7.02 -7.97 30.95
CA LYS A 267 -6.79 -6.86 30.01
C LYS A 267 -6.53 -7.35 28.58
N LEU A 268 -5.74 -8.42 28.40
CA LEU A 268 -5.51 -9.01 27.08
C LEU A 268 -6.78 -9.65 26.48
N ARG A 269 -7.60 -10.31 27.31
CA ARG A 269 -8.93 -10.81 26.90
C ARG A 269 -9.84 -9.68 26.44
N PHE A 270 -9.87 -8.57 27.17
CA PHE A 270 -10.65 -7.39 26.81
C PHE A 270 -10.22 -6.84 25.43
N LEU A 271 -8.90 -6.67 25.20
CA LEU A 271 -8.36 -6.15 23.95
C LEU A 271 -8.63 -7.07 22.74
N ALA A 272 -8.52 -8.38 22.92
CA ALA A 272 -8.88 -9.35 21.88
C ALA A 272 -10.38 -9.39 21.59
N PHE A 273 -11.22 -9.32 22.62
CA PHE A 273 -12.68 -9.35 22.49
C PHE A 273 -13.23 -8.11 21.77
N HIS A 274 -12.59 -6.95 21.94
CA HIS A 274 -12.96 -5.71 21.26
C HIS A 274 -12.37 -5.54 19.85
N GLY A 275 -11.71 -6.57 19.31
CA GLY A 275 -11.11 -6.54 17.97
C GLY A 275 -9.89 -5.63 17.86
N LEU A 276 -9.33 -5.20 19.00
CA LEU A 276 -8.11 -4.39 19.08
C LEU A 276 -6.85 -5.25 18.96
N LEU A 277 -6.99 -6.58 19.16
CA LEU A 277 -6.04 -7.61 18.78
C LEU A 277 -6.68 -8.54 17.74
N VAL A 278 -6.23 -8.48 16.48
CA VAL A 278 -6.64 -9.42 15.44
C VAL A 278 -5.63 -10.58 15.41
N ASN A 279 -6.01 -11.72 16.00
CA ASN A 279 -5.21 -12.95 15.95
C ASN A 279 -5.60 -13.78 14.71
N GLN A 280 -4.69 -13.93 13.75
CA GLN A 280 -4.76 -15.02 12.78
C GLN A 280 -3.69 -16.06 13.16
N PRO A 281 -4.06 -17.25 13.63
CA PRO A 281 -3.06 -18.28 13.93
C PRO A 281 -2.42 -18.75 12.61
N LYS A 282 -1.08 -18.88 12.60
CA LYS A 282 -0.33 -19.52 11.50
C LYS A 282 0.32 -20.79 12.03
N CYS A 283 0.20 -21.88 11.30
CA CYS A 283 0.92 -23.12 11.61
C CYS A 283 2.41 -22.94 11.25
N THR A 284 3.31 -23.18 12.18
CA THR A 284 4.77 -22.98 11.99
C THR A 284 5.42 -24.06 11.14
N LYS A 285 4.81 -25.24 11.01
CA LYS A 285 5.24 -26.26 10.06
C LYS A 285 4.63 -25.92 8.71
N GLY A 286 5.42 -25.35 7.80
CA GLY A 286 5.02 -24.96 6.44
C GLY A 286 4.51 -26.10 5.54
N THR A 287 4.24 -27.28 6.10
CA THR A 287 3.83 -28.51 5.41
C THR A 287 2.40 -28.96 5.74
N CYS A 288 1.65 -28.23 6.58
CA CYS A 288 0.25 -28.59 6.88
C CYS A 288 -0.65 -28.17 5.71
N ALA A 289 -0.95 -29.12 4.81
CA ALA A 289 -1.59 -28.89 3.52
C ALA A 289 -2.99 -28.27 3.60
N SER A 290 -3.64 -28.29 4.78
CA SER A 290 -5.04 -27.85 4.91
C SER A 290 -5.25 -26.40 5.34
N GLY A 291 -4.24 -25.69 5.87
CA GLY A 291 -4.31 -24.26 6.26
C GLY A 291 -5.37 -23.85 7.31
N MET A 292 -6.42 -24.65 7.53
CA MET A 292 -7.49 -24.40 8.51
C MET A 292 -7.06 -24.89 9.88
N ILE A 293 -6.94 -23.94 10.81
CA ILE A 293 -6.70 -24.19 12.23
C ILE A 293 -8.06 -24.16 12.93
N ARG A 294 -8.38 -25.21 13.70
CA ARG A 294 -9.62 -25.33 14.48
C ARG A 294 -9.32 -25.31 15.98
N LEU A 295 -10.26 -24.80 16.76
CA LEU A 295 -10.17 -24.79 18.23
C LEU A 295 -10.63 -26.15 18.76
N HIS A 296 -9.77 -26.88 19.46
CA HIS A 296 -10.06 -28.19 20.05
C HIS A 296 -10.09 -28.11 21.57
N LYS A 297 -11.02 -28.83 22.22
CA LYS A 297 -11.08 -28.90 23.68
C LYS A 297 -10.03 -29.89 24.20
N ALA A 298 -9.06 -29.44 24.99
CA ALA A 298 -8.01 -30.27 25.59
C ALA A 298 -8.25 -30.39 27.09
N ARG A 299 -8.16 -31.61 27.66
CA ARG A 299 -8.46 -31.85 29.09
C ARG A 299 -7.40 -31.29 30.03
N ASP A 300 -6.22 -31.03 29.48
CA ASP A 300 -4.97 -30.77 30.19
C ASP A 300 -4.46 -29.33 29.95
N ALA A 301 -5.27 -28.49 29.29
CA ALA A 301 -5.05 -27.04 29.17
C ALA A 301 -5.85 -26.28 30.24
N VAL A 302 -5.24 -25.24 30.83
CA VAL A 302 -5.83 -24.46 31.95
C VAL A 302 -7.17 -23.80 31.58
N ASP A 303 -7.40 -23.47 30.30
CA ASP A 303 -8.66 -22.92 29.78
C ASP A 303 -9.52 -23.93 29.03
N GLY A 304 -9.08 -25.19 28.95
CA GLY A 304 -9.78 -26.29 28.30
C GLY A 304 -9.74 -26.28 26.77
N PHE A 305 -9.07 -25.34 26.08
CA PHE A 305 -9.06 -25.31 24.61
C PHE A 305 -7.69 -24.95 24.00
N GLN A 306 -7.30 -25.65 22.93
CA GLN A 306 -6.07 -25.37 22.17
C GLN A 306 -6.36 -25.28 20.67
N TRP A 307 -5.76 -24.29 20.01
CA TRP A 307 -5.81 -24.16 18.54
C TRP A 307 -4.83 -25.16 17.91
N ARG A 308 -5.33 -26.05 17.04
CA ARG A 308 -4.51 -27.00 16.29
C ARG A 308 -5.00 -27.08 14.85
N CYS A 309 -4.11 -27.22 13.87
CA CYS A 309 -4.52 -27.75 12.57
C CYS A 309 -4.74 -29.26 12.68
N ASN A 310 -5.47 -29.86 11.74
CA ASN A 310 -5.77 -31.30 11.77
C ASN A 310 -4.49 -32.15 11.88
N ASP A 311 -3.43 -31.76 11.16
CA ASP A 311 -2.16 -32.49 11.12
C ASP A 311 -1.39 -32.38 12.45
N CYS A 312 -1.37 -31.20 13.08
CA CYS A 312 -0.75 -31.00 14.40
C CYS A 312 -1.57 -31.65 15.52
N ASN A 313 -2.89 -31.73 15.37
CA ASN A 313 -3.76 -32.43 16.31
C ASN A 313 -3.48 -33.93 16.31
N ALA A 314 -3.41 -34.54 15.12
CA ALA A 314 -3.08 -35.95 14.95
C ALA A 314 -1.71 -36.32 15.56
N LYS A 315 -0.73 -35.41 15.47
CA LYS A 315 0.65 -35.63 15.94
C LYS A 315 0.90 -35.17 17.39
N LYS A 316 -0.13 -34.73 18.11
CA LYS A 316 -0.05 -34.12 19.45
C LYS A 316 0.99 -32.99 19.60
N SER A 317 1.38 -32.31 18.52
CA SER A 317 2.41 -31.26 18.55
C SER A 317 1.79 -29.87 18.75
N ILE A 318 2.34 -29.06 19.66
CA ILE A 318 1.85 -27.72 20.00
C ILE A 318 2.25 -26.70 18.92
N SER A 319 1.30 -25.93 18.39
CA SER A 319 1.59 -24.77 17.53
C SER A 319 1.73 -23.49 18.36
N ARG A 320 2.84 -22.76 18.21
CA ARG A 320 3.06 -21.46 18.87
C ARG A 320 2.22 -20.35 18.22
N GLN A 321 1.69 -19.42 19.02
CA GLN A 321 1.00 -18.21 18.54
C GLN A 321 1.99 -17.06 18.34
N SER A 322 1.80 -16.24 17.29
CA SER A 322 2.45 -14.94 17.16
C SER A 322 1.45 -13.87 16.70
N VAL A 323 1.63 -12.64 17.16
CA VAL A 323 0.77 -11.48 16.83
C VAL A 323 1.23 -10.84 15.51
N ARG A 324 0.30 -10.36 14.69
CA ARG A 324 0.56 -9.74 13.37
C ARG A 324 0.99 -8.27 13.50
N ARG A 325 1.87 -7.79 12.61
CA ARG A 325 2.17 -6.34 12.43
C ARG A 325 0.91 -5.59 11.97
N GLY A 326 0.66 -4.42 12.57
CA GLY A 326 -0.50 -3.55 12.30
C GLY A 326 -1.54 -3.45 13.41
N SER A 327 -1.34 -4.12 14.56
CA SER A 327 -2.14 -3.86 15.77
C SER A 327 -1.57 -2.67 16.55
N PHE A 328 -2.34 -2.15 17.52
CA PHE A 328 -1.94 -1.05 18.41
C PHE A 328 -0.56 -1.26 19.08
N PHE A 329 -0.09 -2.51 19.20
CA PHE A 329 1.19 -2.87 19.80
C PHE A 329 2.31 -3.12 18.77
N SER A 330 2.15 -2.72 17.51
CA SER A 330 3.18 -2.99 16.48
C SER A 330 4.50 -2.26 16.72
N GLU A 331 4.48 -1.14 17.44
CA GLU A 331 5.68 -0.36 17.74
C GLU A 331 6.39 -0.79 19.03
N SER A 332 5.75 -1.59 19.90
CA SER A 332 6.35 -2.01 21.17
C SER A 332 7.29 -3.23 21.09
N ARG A 333 7.54 -3.78 19.88
CA ARG A 333 8.49 -4.88 19.63
C ARG A 333 8.34 -6.11 20.56
N LEU A 334 7.10 -6.48 20.91
CA LEU A 334 6.82 -7.59 21.81
C LEU A 334 6.79 -8.95 21.09
N GLY A 335 7.72 -9.85 21.45
CA GLY A 335 7.67 -11.27 21.13
C GLY A 335 7.44 -12.09 22.41
N PHE A 336 6.34 -12.85 22.48
CA PHE A 336 6.06 -13.72 23.63
C PHE A 336 6.51 -15.16 23.35
N ALA A 337 7.26 -15.73 24.28
CA ALA A 337 7.51 -17.16 24.36
C ALA A 337 7.29 -17.59 25.81
N SER A 338 6.33 -18.49 26.03
CA SER A 338 6.32 -19.32 27.24
C SER A 338 7.06 -20.61 26.88
N THR A 339 8.22 -20.81 27.49
CA THR A 339 8.90 -22.11 27.54
C THR A 339 8.62 -22.70 28.91
N TYR A 340 7.85 -23.78 28.97
CA TYR A 340 7.82 -24.65 30.14
C TYR A 340 8.88 -25.74 29.91
N ASN A 341 9.87 -25.80 30.79
CA ASN A 341 10.96 -26.76 30.71
C ASN A 341 10.68 -27.90 31.69
N GLU A 342 10.54 -29.11 31.16
CA GLU A 342 10.27 -30.35 31.88
C GLU A 342 11.60 -30.93 32.37
N LYS A 343 12.16 -30.38 33.47
CA LYS A 343 13.22 -31.02 34.27
C LYS A 343 13.50 -30.24 35.56
N GLN A 344 12.62 -30.39 36.55
CA GLN A 344 13.00 -30.27 37.95
C GLN A 344 12.03 -31.09 38.80
N SER A 345 12.32 -32.39 38.87
CA SER A 345 11.76 -33.32 39.86
C SER A 345 12.89 -33.63 40.85
N ARG A 346 12.55 -33.57 42.15
CA ARG A 346 13.28 -33.96 43.37
C ARG A 346 13.90 -32.79 44.13
N ASP A 347 13.14 -32.23 45.05
CA ASP A 347 13.28 -32.54 46.48
C ASP A 347 12.21 -31.79 47.29
N VAL A 348 11.45 -32.58 48.06
CA VAL A 348 10.86 -32.35 49.39
C VAL A 348 9.54 -33.12 49.46
N ALA A 349 9.61 -34.20 50.22
CA ALA A 349 8.53 -35.07 50.60
C ALA A 349 7.73 -34.48 51.79
N GLU A 350 6.58 -35.12 52.07
CA GLU A 350 5.80 -35.08 53.32
C GLU A 350 5.01 -33.77 53.57
N ASN A 351 3.68 -33.75 53.78
CA ASN A 351 2.94 -34.56 54.75
C ASN A 351 1.39 -34.49 54.56
N VAL A 352 0.74 -35.61 54.88
CA VAL A 352 -0.60 -35.79 55.52
C VAL A 352 -1.91 -35.61 54.71
N SER A 353 -2.41 -36.78 54.29
CA SER A 353 -3.74 -37.44 54.38
C SER A 353 -5.01 -36.79 55.01
N PHE A 354 -6.16 -37.47 54.70
CA PHE A 354 -7.57 -37.42 55.18
C PHE A 354 -8.53 -36.60 54.28
N LEU A 355 -9.66 -37.07 53.70
CA LEU A 355 -10.53 -38.26 53.83
C LEU A 355 -11.30 -38.55 52.51
N ARG A 356 -11.73 -39.80 52.34
CA ARG A 356 -12.69 -40.38 51.36
C ARG A 356 -14.05 -40.63 52.09
N PRO A 357 -15.14 -41.19 51.48
CA PRO A 357 -15.83 -40.96 50.20
C PRO A 357 -17.39 -41.05 50.36
N ILE A 358 -18.14 -41.43 49.29
CA ILE A 358 -19.56 -41.97 49.19
C ILE A 358 -20.59 -40.94 48.68
N ASN A 359 -21.50 -41.16 47.71
CA ASN A 359 -21.82 -42.29 46.81
C ASN A 359 -22.64 -41.79 45.57
N GLN A 360 -22.48 -42.52 44.46
CA GLN A 360 -23.49 -43.05 43.51
C GLN A 360 -24.76 -42.25 43.14
N LEU A 361 -25.00 -42.04 41.84
CA LEU A 361 -25.99 -42.81 41.05
C LEU A 361 -25.97 -42.42 39.54
N LEU A 362 -25.80 -43.44 38.69
CA LEU A 362 -26.02 -43.52 37.23
C LEU A 362 -27.55 -43.49 36.91
N PRO A 363 -28.05 -43.52 35.64
CA PRO A 363 -27.41 -43.92 34.36
C PRO A 363 -27.65 -42.94 33.16
N LYS A 364 -26.74 -42.86 32.17
CA LYS A 364 -26.68 -43.60 30.89
C LYS A 364 -28.03 -43.82 30.16
N CYS A 365 -28.13 -43.24 28.95
CA CYS A 365 -28.77 -43.85 27.78
C CYS A 365 -28.03 -43.45 26.50
N ASN A 366 -27.98 -44.40 25.57
CA ASN A 366 -27.18 -44.51 24.35
C ASN A 366 -28.04 -44.25 23.10
N ASP A 367 -27.34 -43.90 22.02
CA ASP A 367 -27.52 -44.31 20.61
C ASP A 367 -28.73 -43.91 19.73
N HIS A 368 -28.37 -43.77 18.43
CA HIS A 368 -29.16 -43.65 17.18
C HIS A 368 -29.88 -42.32 16.94
N GLY A 369 -29.93 -41.72 15.74
CA GLY A 369 -29.61 -42.15 14.39
C GLY A 369 -30.59 -41.46 13.42
N LEU A 370 -30.09 -41.03 12.26
CA LEU A 370 -30.79 -40.78 10.99
C LEU A 370 -31.71 -39.56 10.78
N ASP A 371 -31.59 -39.10 9.54
CA ASP A 371 -32.31 -38.12 8.74
C ASP A 371 -33.84 -38.05 8.94
N CYS A 372 -34.41 -36.86 8.70
CA CYS A 372 -35.59 -36.71 7.84
C CYS A 372 -35.84 -35.24 7.45
N CYS A 373 -36.05 -35.04 6.14
CA CYS A 373 -36.82 -33.94 5.55
C CYS A 373 -38.30 -34.01 5.97
N TRP A 374 -38.97 -32.85 6.00
CA TRP A 374 -40.37 -32.53 5.63
C TRP A 374 -40.61 -31.09 6.12
N GLY A 375 -41.34 -30.19 5.46
CA GLY A 375 -42.48 -30.35 4.56
C GLY A 375 -43.65 -29.55 5.13
N GLU A 376 -44.01 -28.44 4.45
CA GLU A 376 -45.28 -27.70 4.43
C GLU A 376 -46.03 -27.31 5.74
N LYS A 377 -46.48 -26.04 5.80
CA LYS A 377 -47.91 -25.71 5.61
C LYS A 377 -48.21 -24.20 5.62
N ASN A 378 -48.97 -23.83 4.59
CA ASN A 378 -49.90 -22.72 4.39
C ASN A 378 -50.33 -21.88 5.60
N LEU A 379 -50.46 -20.56 5.39
CA LEU A 379 -51.73 -19.86 5.59
C LEU A 379 -51.80 -18.58 4.72
N LEU A 380 -52.96 -18.41 4.08
CA LEU A 380 -53.33 -17.41 3.07
C LEU A 380 -54.37 -16.43 3.67
N TRP A 381 -54.66 -15.33 2.94
CA TRP A 381 -55.71 -14.29 3.10
C TRP A 381 -55.35 -13.07 3.99
N LEU A 382 -55.52 -11.78 3.63
CA LEU A 382 -56.35 -11.06 2.64
C LEU A 382 -55.66 -9.73 2.22
N LEU A 383 -55.70 -9.39 0.92
CA LEU A 383 -55.60 -8.03 0.37
C LEU A 383 -56.56 -7.95 -0.84
N PRO A 384 -57.35 -6.89 -1.03
CA PRO A 384 -58.07 -6.68 -2.27
C PRO A 384 -57.20 -5.90 -3.29
N ARG A 385 -57.26 -6.38 -4.53
CA ARG A 385 -56.79 -5.72 -5.76
C ARG A 385 -57.82 -4.68 -6.22
N THR A 386 -57.33 -3.62 -6.86
CA THR A 386 -58.07 -2.90 -7.91
C THR A 386 -57.16 -2.68 -9.13
N SER A 387 -57.74 -2.99 -10.29
CA SER A 387 -57.18 -3.11 -11.65
C SER A 387 -57.07 -1.74 -12.38
N CYS A 388 -56.06 -1.51 -13.24
CA CYS A 388 -56.05 -1.54 -14.73
C CYS A 388 -56.72 -0.37 -15.50
N LEU A 389 -56.14 -0.09 -16.69
CA LEU A 389 -56.47 0.87 -17.79
C LEU A 389 -55.63 2.17 -17.72
N LEU A 390 -54.89 2.64 -18.74
CA LEU A 390 -55.06 2.63 -20.20
C LEU A 390 -53.73 2.61 -20.99
N SER A 391 -53.89 2.24 -22.26
CA SER A 391 -52.95 2.05 -23.39
C SER A 391 -52.44 3.37 -24.04
N SER A 392 -51.20 3.38 -24.55
CA SER A 392 -50.78 3.36 -25.99
C SER A 392 -50.67 4.71 -26.71
N PHE A 393 -49.48 5.03 -27.24
CA PHE A 393 -49.30 5.61 -28.59
C PHE A 393 -47.85 5.39 -29.11
N GLU A 394 -47.77 4.99 -30.38
CA GLU A 394 -46.60 4.77 -31.27
C GLU A 394 -45.79 6.06 -31.47
N GLY A 395 -44.53 6.15 -31.94
CA GLY A 395 -43.62 5.27 -32.68
C GLY A 395 -42.87 6.17 -33.69
N ALA A 396 -41.53 6.13 -33.74
CA ALA A 396 -40.71 6.51 -34.91
C ALA A 396 -39.21 6.28 -34.67
N SER A 397 -38.53 5.86 -35.73
CA SER A 397 -37.20 5.25 -35.80
C SER A 397 -36.08 6.23 -36.22
N CYS A 398 -34.83 5.75 -36.12
CA CYS A 398 -33.60 6.17 -36.81
C CYS A 398 -32.77 7.32 -36.20
N ALA A 399 -31.60 6.99 -35.64
CA ALA A 399 -30.28 7.23 -36.27
C ALA A 399 -29.11 6.87 -35.31
N ARG A 400 -28.09 6.20 -35.85
CA ARG A 400 -26.76 6.04 -35.25
C ARG A 400 -26.03 7.38 -35.34
N VAL A 401 -25.53 7.94 -34.23
CA VAL A 401 -24.32 8.76 -34.18
C VAL A 401 -23.65 8.61 -32.80
N ALA A 402 -22.33 8.50 -32.82
CA ALA A 402 -21.41 8.36 -31.70
C ALA A 402 -21.59 9.41 -30.58
N SER A 403 -21.35 9.00 -29.32
CA SER A 403 -21.27 9.91 -28.17
C SER A 403 -19.88 9.86 -27.53
N SER A 404 -18.94 10.56 -28.15
CA SER A 404 -17.91 11.31 -27.43
C SER A 404 -18.45 12.74 -27.20
N SER A 405 -18.20 13.32 -26.02
CA SER A 405 -18.52 14.70 -25.58
C SER A 405 -19.83 14.90 -24.79
N PHE A 406 -19.73 14.90 -23.46
CA PHE A 406 -20.73 15.51 -22.55
C PHE A 406 -20.05 16.31 -21.41
N ILE A 407 -18.96 17.01 -21.71
CA ILE A 407 -18.34 18.02 -20.84
C ILE A 407 -17.88 19.18 -21.72
N SER A 408 -18.82 19.95 -22.27
CA SER A 408 -18.56 21.27 -22.89
C SER A 408 -19.89 21.92 -23.26
N ARG A 409 -20.60 22.46 -22.27
CA ARG A 409 -21.63 23.53 -22.37
C ARG A 409 -22.31 23.73 -21.01
N PHE A 410 -21.56 24.30 -20.07
CA PHE A 410 -22.10 25.00 -18.90
C PHE A 410 -21.09 26.08 -18.48
N SER A 411 -20.80 26.99 -19.42
CA SER A 411 -20.06 28.23 -19.16
C SER A 411 -20.90 29.42 -19.62
N THR A 412 -21.98 29.69 -18.89
CA THR A 412 -22.72 30.98 -18.89
C THR A 412 -23.78 30.95 -17.80
N MET A 413 -23.37 31.11 -16.54
CA MET A 413 -24.20 31.64 -15.46
C MET A 413 -23.30 32.04 -14.29
N GLY A 414 -22.70 33.22 -14.40
CA GLY A 414 -22.14 33.92 -13.24
C GLY A 414 -23.27 34.34 -12.30
N ILE A 415 -22.95 34.45 -11.00
CA ILE A 415 -23.76 34.94 -9.85
C ILE A 415 -24.02 33.90 -8.74
N TRP A 416 -23.79 32.59 -8.94
CA TRP A 416 -24.12 31.58 -7.90
C TRP A 416 -22.99 31.16 -6.93
N LYS A 417 -21.75 31.65 -7.11
CA LYS A 417 -20.64 31.37 -6.17
C LYS A 417 -20.54 32.25 -4.90
N PRO A 418 -21.04 33.50 -4.80
CA PRO A 418 -20.76 34.34 -3.62
C PRO A 418 -21.72 34.16 -2.43
N LEU A 419 -22.95 33.66 -2.62
CA LEU A 419 -23.97 33.67 -1.55
C LEU A 419 -23.88 32.52 -0.53
N LEU A 420 -23.18 31.43 -0.85
CA LEU A 420 -22.96 30.30 0.08
C LEU A 420 -21.75 30.48 1.01
N LEU A 421 -20.97 31.55 0.85
CA LEU A 421 -19.70 31.74 1.57
C LEU A 421 -19.77 32.70 2.76
N VAL A 422 -20.77 33.60 2.84
CA VAL A 422 -20.73 34.74 3.78
C VAL A 422 -20.90 34.37 5.26
N PRO A 423 -21.83 33.48 5.68
CA PRO A 423 -21.94 33.09 7.09
C PRO A 423 -20.77 32.19 7.55
N LEU A 424 -20.22 31.38 6.63
CA LEU A 424 -19.07 30.53 6.87
C LEU A 424 -17.78 31.36 7.00
N LEU A 425 -17.63 32.41 6.18
CA LEU A 425 -16.50 33.35 6.20
C LEU A 425 -16.44 34.16 7.50
N TRP A 426 -17.57 34.51 8.12
CA TRP A 426 -17.56 35.33 9.34
C TRP A 426 -17.12 34.53 10.59
N THR A 427 -17.51 33.26 10.70
CA THR A 427 -17.01 32.36 11.75
C THR A 427 -15.56 31.94 11.51
N LEU A 428 -15.10 31.86 10.25
CA LEU A 428 -13.70 31.61 9.92
C LEU A 428 -12.83 32.85 10.20
N ALA A 429 -13.30 34.07 9.89
CA ALA A 429 -12.57 35.32 10.09
C ALA A 429 -12.26 35.65 11.55
N ALA A 430 -13.13 35.28 12.51
CA ALA A 430 -12.85 35.47 13.93
C ALA A 430 -11.81 34.48 14.49
N SER A 431 -11.61 33.33 13.84
CA SER A 431 -10.60 32.34 14.24
C SER A 431 -9.20 32.59 13.63
N GLU A 432 -9.08 33.48 12.66
CA GLU A 432 -7.81 33.81 12.00
C GLU A 432 -7.00 34.93 12.66
N LEU A 433 -7.52 35.60 13.70
CA LEU A 433 -6.86 36.79 14.28
C LEU A 433 -5.59 36.51 15.10
N PHE A 434 -5.22 35.26 15.33
CA PHE A 434 -3.92 34.91 15.91
C PHE A 434 -3.31 33.75 15.12
N PRO A 435 -2.34 33.99 14.21
CA PRO A 435 -1.62 32.91 13.57
C PRO A 435 -0.90 32.10 14.66
N VAL A 436 -1.45 30.94 14.97
CA VAL A 436 -0.87 30.01 15.95
C VAL A 436 0.40 29.46 15.32
N TYR A 437 1.54 29.92 15.81
CA TYR A 437 2.83 29.42 15.37
C TYR A 437 3.24 28.22 16.24
N ARG A 438 3.72 27.17 15.59
CA ARG A 438 4.18 25.95 16.25
C ARG A 438 5.54 25.52 15.71
N TYR A 439 6.41 25.16 16.63
CA TYR A 439 7.70 24.54 16.33
C TYR A 439 7.78 23.23 17.10
N THR A 440 8.14 22.16 16.41
CA THR A 440 8.16 20.81 16.93
C THR A 440 9.60 20.32 16.99
N PHE A 441 9.99 19.72 18.11
CA PHE A 441 11.32 19.15 18.29
C PHE A 441 11.55 18.02 17.29
N ILE A 442 12.75 17.96 16.71
CA ILE A 442 13.20 16.90 15.81
C ILE A 442 14.55 16.33 16.28
N ARG A 443 14.80 15.06 15.97
CA ARG A 443 16.03 14.36 16.39
C ARG A 443 17.24 14.60 15.50
N SER A 444 17.03 15.14 14.31
CA SER A 444 18.11 15.41 13.34
C SER A 444 18.55 16.86 13.37
N LYS A 445 19.82 17.06 13.03
CA LYS A 445 20.41 18.39 12.88
C LYS A 445 19.94 19.01 11.57
N ILE A 446 19.36 20.20 11.64
CA ILE A 446 19.09 21.01 10.45
C ILE A 446 20.30 21.90 10.19
N VAL A 447 20.90 21.74 9.02
CA VAL A 447 22.03 22.57 8.59
C VAL A 447 21.50 23.75 7.79
N GLY A 448 21.91 24.94 8.19
CA GLY A 448 21.62 26.20 7.53
C GLY A 448 22.39 27.33 8.21
N PRO A 449 22.61 28.46 7.53
CA PRO A 449 23.28 29.61 8.13
C PRO A 449 22.47 30.11 9.34
N ILE A 450 23.12 30.19 10.49
CA ILE A 450 22.52 30.74 11.70
C ILE A 450 22.49 32.26 11.53
N TYR A 451 21.29 32.80 11.29
CA TYR A 451 21.11 34.22 10.97
C TYR A 451 21.37 35.12 12.18
N ARG A 452 21.01 34.64 13.38
CA ARG A 452 21.16 35.39 14.63
C ARG A 452 21.19 34.43 15.81
N GLU A 453 22.12 34.65 16.72
CA GLU A 453 22.16 34.03 18.04
C GLU A 453 21.86 35.08 19.11
N PHE A 454 21.06 34.70 20.10
CA PHE A 454 20.78 35.56 21.26
C PHE A 454 20.44 34.70 22.47
N GLN A 455 20.74 35.24 23.65
CA GLN A 455 20.47 34.60 24.93
C GLN A 455 18.98 34.73 25.28
N MET A 456 18.36 33.64 25.74
CA MET A 456 16.94 33.62 26.13
C MET A 456 16.70 32.68 27.30
N ASP A 457 15.86 33.11 28.25
CA ASP A 457 15.60 32.33 29.46
C ASP A 457 14.70 31.11 29.20
N ASN A 458 13.81 31.20 28.20
CA ASN A 458 12.79 30.19 27.93
C ASN A 458 12.62 29.84 26.44
N LEU A 459 12.20 28.59 26.19
CA LEU A 459 11.97 28.03 24.85
C LEU A 459 10.86 28.76 24.08
N LYS A 460 9.83 29.25 24.79
CA LYS A 460 8.68 29.98 24.22
C LYS A 460 9.13 31.27 23.54
N GLY A 461 10.12 31.95 24.11
CA GLY A 461 10.75 33.13 23.57
C GLY A 461 11.49 32.84 22.27
N CYS A 462 12.20 31.72 22.17
CA CYS A 462 12.88 31.31 20.94
C CYS A 462 11.89 31.00 19.81
N GLY A 463 10.81 30.27 20.11
CA GLY A 463 9.74 30.04 19.13
C GLY A 463 9.05 31.33 18.67
N ARG A 464 8.84 32.30 19.58
CA ARG A 464 8.27 33.62 19.24
C ARG A 464 9.22 34.41 18.33
N ALA A 465 10.51 34.44 18.67
CA ALA A 465 11.52 35.13 17.89
C ALA A 465 11.71 34.47 16.52
N ALA A 466 11.73 33.14 16.44
CA ALA A 466 11.76 32.39 15.19
C ALA A 466 10.55 32.73 14.31
N ASN A 467 9.34 32.76 14.87
CA ASN A 467 8.13 33.14 14.13
C ASN A 467 8.21 34.58 13.61
N LYS A 468 8.58 35.54 14.48
CA LYS A 468 8.70 36.97 14.11
C LYS A 468 9.70 37.19 12.98
N ASN A 469 10.74 36.35 12.89
CA ASN A 469 11.79 36.46 11.88
C ASN A 469 11.58 35.56 10.66
N GLY A 470 10.45 34.85 10.56
CA GLY A 470 10.18 33.92 9.44
C GLY A 470 11.17 32.75 9.37
N ALA A 471 11.73 32.31 10.51
CA ALA A 471 12.68 31.20 10.56
C ALA A 471 11.97 29.85 10.39
N ILE A 472 12.51 29.01 9.51
CA ILE A 472 12.01 27.65 9.25
C ILE A 472 12.28 26.72 10.43
N ALA A 473 13.35 26.98 11.17
CA ALA A 473 13.74 26.23 12.36
C ALA A 473 14.51 27.12 13.31
N PHE A 474 14.67 26.67 14.55
CA PHE A 474 15.63 27.25 15.48
C PHE A 474 16.38 26.17 16.25
N THR A 475 17.59 26.52 16.66
CA THR A 475 18.42 25.71 17.54
C THR A 475 18.28 26.23 18.96
N ARG A 476 18.37 25.32 19.93
CA ARG A 476 18.54 25.64 21.34
C ARG A 476 19.85 25.03 21.78
N ILE A 477 20.80 25.87 22.19
CA ILE A 477 22.12 25.49 22.64
C ILE A 477 22.15 25.67 24.16
N LEU A 478 22.52 24.62 24.89
CA LEU A 478 22.70 24.63 26.34
C LEU A 478 24.21 24.64 26.62
N ASN A 479 24.76 25.80 26.99
CA ASN A 479 26.16 25.92 27.39
C ASN A 479 26.27 26.37 28.86
N GLN A 480 27.46 26.28 29.46
CA GLN A 480 27.77 26.74 30.81
C GLN A 480 27.45 28.23 31.01
N THR A 481 27.59 29.04 29.96
CA THR A 481 27.34 30.49 29.97
C THR A 481 25.86 30.86 29.85
N GLY A 482 24.97 29.90 29.55
CA GLY A 482 23.54 30.15 29.46
C GLY A 482 22.83 29.39 28.32
N ARG A 483 21.60 29.83 28.03
CA ARG A 483 20.74 29.26 26.99
C ARG A 483 20.71 30.19 25.79
N TYR A 484 21.15 29.69 24.65
CA TYR A 484 21.19 30.45 23.40
C TYR A 484 20.22 29.87 22.38
N CYS A 485 19.69 30.74 21.53
CA CYS A 485 18.84 30.34 20.42
C CYS A 485 19.38 30.88 19.09
N GLY A 486 19.66 29.96 18.18
CA GLY A 486 20.07 30.25 16.80
C GLY A 486 18.89 30.13 15.85
N LEU A 487 18.64 31.14 15.03
CA LEU A 487 17.55 31.12 14.05
C LEU A 487 18.04 30.64 12.68
N ILE A 488 17.38 29.65 12.10
CA ILE A 488 17.68 29.11 10.77
C ILE A 488 16.57 29.54 9.81
N LYS A 489 16.92 30.37 8.81
CA LYS A 489 15.96 30.86 7.80
C LYS A 489 15.99 30.05 6.52
N THR A 490 17.15 29.54 6.13
CA THR A 490 17.36 28.77 4.90
C THR A 490 17.87 27.38 5.22
N PHE A 491 17.40 26.40 4.45
CA PHE A 491 17.77 25.01 4.59
C PHE A 491 18.91 24.64 3.62
N VAL A 492 19.90 23.91 4.14
CA VAL A 492 21.01 23.35 3.34
C VAL A 492 20.92 21.82 3.30
N SER A 493 20.91 21.16 4.47
CA SER A 493 20.87 19.69 4.57
C SER A 493 20.36 19.21 5.94
N MET A 494 20.14 17.90 6.06
CA MET A 494 19.87 17.24 7.36
C MET A 494 21.07 16.36 7.71
N GLU A 495 21.55 16.48 8.93
CA GLU A 495 22.71 15.74 9.44
C GLU A 495 22.37 14.98 10.72
N GLU A 496 23.28 14.09 11.11
CA GLU A 496 23.24 13.47 12.43
C GLU A 496 23.57 14.52 13.52
N LEU A 497 22.84 14.44 14.63
CA LEU A 497 23.06 15.31 15.77
C LEU A 497 24.30 14.80 16.53
N SER A 498 25.43 15.48 16.35
CA SER A 498 26.69 15.13 17.03
C SER A 498 26.78 15.66 18.47
N ASP A 499 26.09 16.76 18.78
CA ASP A 499 26.15 17.42 20.08
C ASP A 499 24.83 17.23 20.87
N PRO A 500 24.84 16.52 22.02
CA PRO A 500 23.64 16.29 22.83
C PRO A 500 23.10 17.56 23.51
N PHE A 501 23.88 18.64 23.58
CA PHE A 501 23.48 19.92 24.17
C PHE A 501 22.76 20.85 23.19
N VAL A 502 22.72 20.48 21.91
CA VAL A 502 22.01 21.22 20.86
C VAL A 502 20.71 20.50 20.51
N ARG A 503 19.60 21.23 20.49
CA ARG A 503 18.30 20.72 20.06
C ARG A 503 17.74 21.54 18.93
N TYR A 504 17.14 20.89 17.94
CA TYR A 504 16.54 21.53 16.77
C TYR A 504 15.02 21.46 16.84
N TYR A 505 14.37 22.58 16.49
CA TYR A 505 12.91 22.68 16.43
C TYR A 505 12.50 23.17 15.05
N LEU A 506 11.73 22.36 14.32
CA LEU A 506 11.27 22.64 12.96
C LEU A 506 9.86 23.25 13.00
N ARG A 507 9.58 24.21 12.11
CA ARG A 507 8.26 24.80 11.96
C ARG A 507 7.23 23.74 11.55
N ASP A 508 6.12 23.67 12.27
CA ASP A 508 5.06 22.67 12.06
C ASP A 508 3.73 23.35 11.70
N LYS A 509 3.40 23.38 10.41
CA LYS A 509 2.20 24.01 9.85
C LYS A 509 0.95 23.11 9.87
N ARG A 510 1.03 21.85 10.33
CA ARG A 510 -0.15 20.96 10.41
C ARG A 510 -1.22 21.56 11.36
N SER A 511 -2.49 21.33 11.07
CA SER A 511 -3.63 21.79 11.87
C SER A 511 -3.91 20.91 13.10
N VAL A 512 -2.90 20.68 13.94
CA VAL A 512 -3.08 19.92 15.19
C VAL A 512 -3.65 20.84 16.27
N THR A 513 -4.68 20.38 16.99
CA THR A 513 -5.29 21.15 18.09
C THR A 513 -4.23 21.56 19.12
N SER A 514 -4.20 22.84 19.50
CA SER A 514 -3.16 23.51 20.30
C SER A 514 -2.85 22.90 21.68
N LYS A 515 -3.62 21.90 22.13
CA LYS A 515 -3.43 21.22 23.42
C LYS A 515 -2.58 19.94 23.35
N GLN A 516 -2.25 19.44 22.17
CA GLN A 516 -1.41 18.24 22.02
C GLN A 516 0.04 18.62 21.69
N CYS A 517 0.87 18.70 22.73
CA CYS A 517 2.32 18.66 22.56
C CYS A 517 2.71 17.21 22.23
N LEU A 518 2.80 16.88 20.94
CA LEU A 518 3.34 15.60 20.52
C LEU A 518 4.84 15.58 20.88
N SER A 519 5.21 14.77 21.87
CA SER A 519 6.61 14.49 22.16
C SER A 519 7.21 13.68 21.02
N ASP A 520 8.39 14.09 20.56
CA ASP A 520 9.22 13.39 19.55
C ASP A 520 8.52 13.08 18.23
N GLN A 521 8.39 14.09 17.38
CA GLN A 521 8.02 13.90 15.98
C GLN A 521 9.27 13.89 15.12
N THR A 522 9.21 13.12 14.03
CA THR A 522 10.26 13.15 13.03
C THR A 522 10.03 14.26 12.01
N ALA A 523 11.10 14.67 11.32
CA ALA A 523 10.99 15.69 10.29
C ALA A 523 9.97 15.29 9.20
N ARG A 524 9.94 14.01 8.81
CA ARG A 524 8.98 13.50 7.83
C ARG A 524 7.54 13.67 8.29
N GLN A 525 7.22 13.29 9.53
CA GLN A 525 5.86 13.45 10.08
C GLN A 525 5.39 14.90 10.12
N ILE A 526 6.32 15.85 10.36
CA ILE A 526 6.01 17.29 10.35
C ILE A 526 5.72 17.79 8.92
N LEU A 527 6.35 17.18 7.92
CA LEU A 527 6.27 17.55 6.50
C LEU A 527 5.20 16.75 5.73
N GLU A 528 4.62 15.72 6.33
CA GLU A 528 3.48 14.98 5.77
C GLU A 528 2.26 15.90 5.62
N GLY A 529 1.72 15.96 4.40
CA GLY A 529 0.63 16.87 4.06
C GLY A 529 1.06 18.32 3.80
N LEU A 530 2.37 18.63 3.73
CA LEU A 530 2.86 19.99 3.45
C LEU A 530 2.20 20.64 2.23
N ASP A 531 1.94 19.83 1.19
CA ASP A 531 1.33 20.28 -0.05
C ASP A 531 -0.14 20.73 0.14
N ASP A 532 -0.83 20.27 1.21
CA ASP A 532 -2.22 20.64 1.51
C ASP A 532 -2.34 22.04 2.15
N TYR A 533 -1.27 22.56 2.76
CA TYR A 533 -1.26 23.82 3.51
C TYR A 533 -0.19 24.83 3.07
N CYS A 534 0.59 24.50 2.04
CA CYS A 534 1.47 25.42 1.34
C CYS A 534 0.98 25.56 -0.11
N ASN A 535 -0.03 26.41 -0.33
CA ASN A 535 -0.65 26.60 -1.65
C ASN A 535 -0.02 27.72 -2.48
N GLU A 536 0.72 28.63 -1.86
CA GLU A 536 1.35 29.75 -2.56
C GLU A 536 2.79 29.39 -2.96
N GLU A 537 3.17 29.70 -4.20
CA GLU A 537 4.55 29.62 -4.67
C GLU A 537 5.43 30.72 -4.07
N GLU A 538 4.84 31.78 -3.49
CA GLU A 538 5.55 32.97 -3.01
C GLU A 538 5.89 32.97 -1.50
N ASP A 539 5.31 32.07 -0.68
CA ASP A 539 5.66 31.99 0.73
C ASP A 539 7.07 31.41 0.90
N LYS A 540 8.04 32.30 1.18
CA LYS A 540 9.45 31.96 1.45
C LYS A 540 9.61 30.83 2.48
N LEU A 541 8.74 30.77 3.48
CA LEU A 541 8.74 29.70 4.48
C LEU A 541 8.36 28.35 3.84
N CYS A 542 7.31 28.33 3.01
CA CYS A 542 6.89 27.13 2.29
C CYS A 542 7.92 26.67 1.27
N ILE A 543 8.61 27.59 0.57
CA ILE A 543 9.70 27.25 -0.35
C ILE A 543 10.79 26.45 0.39
N GLU A 544 11.21 26.92 1.56
CA GLU A 544 12.25 26.25 2.35
C GLU A 544 11.76 24.93 2.96
N LEU A 545 10.53 24.87 3.49
CA LEU A 545 9.95 23.61 3.98
C LEU A 545 9.83 22.55 2.87
N ARG A 546 9.51 22.97 1.63
CA ARG A 546 9.48 22.07 0.46
C ARG A 546 10.88 21.56 0.12
N LYS A 547 11.96 22.32 0.34
CA LYS A 547 13.33 21.80 0.18
C LYS A 547 13.61 20.65 1.16
N ILE A 548 13.20 20.81 2.43
CA ILE A 548 13.32 19.74 3.43
C ILE A 548 12.48 18.52 3.01
N LYS A 549 11.24 18.74 2.57
CA LYS A 549 10.36 17.66 2.08
C LYS A 549 10.96 16.93 0.89
N ARG A 550 11.49 17.63 -0.12
CA ARG A 550 12.15 16.99 -1.28
C ARG A 550 13.34 16.14 -0.86
N GLN A 551 14.12 16.60 0.11
CA GLN A 551 15.19 15.80 0.67
C GLN A 551 14.65 14.57 1.41
N CYS A 552 13.61 14.73 2.23
CA CYS A 552 12.92 13.62 2.88
C CYS A 552 12.37 12.60 1.89
N ASP A 553 11.77 13.04 0.79
CA ASP A 553 11.17 12.18 -0.23
C ASP A 553 12.25 11.42 -1.04
N ALA A 554 13.44 12.01 -1.18
CA ALA A 554 14.60 11.38 -1.82
C ALA A 554 15.26 10.29 -0.97
N VAL A 555 15.16 10.40 0.35
CA VAL A 555 15.66 9.38 1.28
C VAL A 555 14.61 8.27 1.38
N ASN A 556 15.03 7.00 1.27
CA ASN A 556 14.14 5.83 1.34
C ASN A 556 13.12 5.93 2.50
N VAL A 557 11.91 5.42 2.29
CA VAL A 557 10.72 5.50 3.17
C VAL A 557 11.00 5.01 4.61
N LEU A 558 12.06 4.22 4.82
CA LEU A 558 12.43 3.69 6.13
C LEU A 558 13.23 4.65 7.02
N SER A 559 13.80 5.73 6.48
CA SER A 559 14.52 6.72 7.31
C SER A 559 13.53 7.63 8.02
N VAL A 560 13.37 7.45 9.32
CA VAL A 560 12.37 8.17 10.10
C VAL A 560 12.65 9.68 10.12
N ASP A 561 13.92 10.11 10.13
CA ASP A 561 14.30 11.54 10.19
C ASP A 561 14.89 12.13 8.90
N CYS A 562 14.56 11.58 7.73
CA CYS A 562 15.06 12.10 6.44
C CYS A 562 16.60 12.08 6.30
N ARG A 563 17.24 11.13 6.99
CA ARG A 563 18.69 10.91 6.97
C ARG A 563 19.04 9.81 5.98
N CYS A 564 20.11 9.98 5.21
CA CYS A 564 20.65 8.84 4.50
C CYS A 564 21.14 7.76 5.49
N PRO A 565 21.12 6.48 5.07
CA PRO A 565 21.79 5.42 5.80
C PRO A 565 23.25 5.80 6.16
N PRO A 566 23.82 5.20 7.22
CA PRO A 566 25.24 5.37 7.53
C PRO A 566 26.12 5.18 6.28
N HIS A 567 27.18 5.98 6.12
CA HIS A 567 28.10 5.99 4.97
C HIS A 567 27.50 6.46 3.63
N GLN A 568 26.34 7.10 3.67
CA GLN A 568 25.77 7.78 2.51
C GLN A 568 25.56 9.27 2.82
N LYS A 569 25.85 10.12 1.84
CA LYS A 569 25.56 11.56 1.90
C LYS A 569 24.50 11.94 0.88
N ILE A 570 23.80 13.02 1.17
CA ILE A 570 22.79 13.57 0.27
C ILE A 570 23.52 14.42 -0.77
N ILE A 571 23.33 14.08 -2.04
CA ILE A 571 23.78 14.91 -3.16
C ILE A 571 22.57 15.55 -3.83
N ASN A 572 22.72 16.83 -4.19
CA ASN A 572 21.75 17.57 -4.98
C ASN A 572 22.25 17.61 -6.42
N ASP A 573 21.74 16.70 -7.24
CA ASP A 573 22.09 16.59 -8.66
C ASP A 573 20.98 17.27 -9.48
N ASN A 574 21.23 18.50 -9.93
CA ASN A 574 20.28 19.31 -10.72
C ASN A 574 18.89 19.50 -10.06
N GLY A 575 18.85 19.75 -8.75
CA GLY A 575 17.60 19.95 -8.00
C GLY A 575 16.93 18.66 -7.54
N LYS A 576 17.51 17.49 -7.86
CA LYS A 576 17.06 16.19 -7.38
C LYS A 576 17.99 15.71 -6.27
N TYR A 577 17.44 15.60 -5.07
CA TYR A 577 18.15 15.01 -3.94
C TYR A 577 18.20 13.48 -4.11
N ARG A 578 19.34 12.86 -3.76
CA ARG A 578 19.46 11.40 -3.61
C ARG A 578 20.50 11.06 -2.55
N CYS A 579 20.31 9.94 -1.86
CA CYS A 579 21.36 9.36 -1.03
C CYS A 579 22.37 8.66 -1.94
N SER A 580 23.63 9.05 -1.84
CA SER A 580 24.74 8.40 -2.53
C SER A 580 25.71 7.86 -1.51
N ALA A 581 26.20 6.63 -1.74
CA ALA A 581 27.37 6.17 -1.02
C ALA A 581 28.56 7.08 -1.37
N VAL A 582 29.37 7.35 -0.36
CA VAL A 582 30.58 8.17 -0.48
C VAL A 582 31.77 7.27 -0.24
N ILE A 583 32.73 7.34 -1.14
CA ILE A 583 34.02 6.70 -1.02
C ILE A 583 35.03 7.79 -0.68
N THR A 584 35.84 7.58 0.35
CA THR A 584 36.96 8.47 0.65
C THR A 584 38.22 7.87 0.05
N LYS A 585 38.79 8.54 -0.94
CA LYS A 585 40.09 8.16 -1.53
C LYS A 585 41.22 8.38 -0.53
N GLU A 586 42.37 7.76 -0.79
CA GLU A 586 43.56 7.90 0.07
C GLU A 586 44.05 9.35 0.22
N ASP A 587 43.75 10.22 -0.75
CA ASP A 587 44.04 11.65 -0.74
C ASP A 587 43.03 12.50 0.08
N GLY A 588 42.03 11.87 0.69
CA GLY A 588 40.96 12.53 1.44
C GLY A 588 39.83 13.09 0.59
N THR A 589 39.89 12.97 -0.75
CA THR A 589 38.79 13.39 -1.62
C THR A 589 37.62 12.42 -1.53
N GLU A 590 36.40 12.96 -1.56
CA GLU A 590 35.16 12.18 -1.51
C GLU A 590 34.62 11.99 -2.94
N GLU A 591 34.48 10.73 -3.38
CA GLU A 591 33.82 10.36 -4.63
C GLU A 591 32.44 9.76 -4.35
N TYR A 592 31.44 10.19 -5.11
CA TYR A 592 30.04 9.78 -4.93
C TYR A 592 29.69 8.66 -5.91
N CYS A 593 29.18 7.55 -5.38
CA CYS A 593 28.73 6.46 -6.23
C CYS A 593 27.54 6.84 -7.13
N PRO A 594 27.47 6.36 -8.38
CA PRO A 594 26.29 6.52 -9.23
C PRO A 594 25.02 6.03 -8.53
N ALA A 595 23.85 6.57 -8.91
CA ALA A 595 22.59 6.16 -8.31
C ALA A 595 22.46 4.63 -8.33
N LEU A 596 22.06 4.07 -7.19
CA LEU A 596 21.80 2.65 -6.98
C LEU A 596 23.06 1.78 -6.83
N HIS A 597 24.25 2.38 -6.78
CA HIS A 597 25.49 1.69 -6.45
C HIS A 597 25.77 1.74 -4.94
N ALA A 598 26.32 0.64 -4.39
CA ALA A 598 26.80 0.59 -3.01
C ALA A 598 28.33 0.78 -2.99
N ALA A 599 28.85 1.54 -2.02
CA ALA A 599 30.28 1.54 -1.74
C ALA A 599 30.68 0.19 -1.13
N TRP A 600 31.72 -0.42 -1.69
CA TRP A 600 32.29 -1.67 -1.22
C TRP A 600 33.78 -1.48 -0.97
N LYS A 601 34.32 -2.17 0.04
CA LYS A 601 35.72 -2.08 0.45
C LYS A 601 36.39 -3.43 0.30
N ASP A 602 37.46 -3.47 -0.47
CA ASP A 602 38.29 -4.67 -0.67
C ASP A 602 39.73 -4.43 -0.16
N ARG A 603 40.65 -5.37 -0.46
CA ARG A 603 42.07 -5.23 -0.08
C ARG A 603 42.79 -4.12 -0.85
N ASN A 604 42.22 -3.62 -1.94
CA ASN A 604 42.81 -2.68 -2.88
C ASN A 604 42.15 -1.28 -2.83
N GLY A 605 41.07 -1.08 -2.06
CA GLY A 605 40.43 0.21 -1.88
C GLY A 605 38.90 0.13 -1.74
N GLU A 606 38.25 1.29 -1.83
CA GLU A 606 36.79 1.42 -1.85
C GLU A 606 36.30 1.70 -3.29
N PHE A 607 35.26 1.01 -3.77
CA PHE A 607 34.68 1.19 -5.12
C PHE A 607 33.15 0.98 -5.15
N CYS A 608 32.48 1.41 -6.23
CA CYS A 608 31.02 1.42 -6.36
C CYS A 608 30.46 0.22 -7.14
N CYS A 609 29.69 -0.67 -6.49
CA CYS A 609 29.05 -1.85 -7.11
C CYS A 609 27.62 -1.58 -7.61
N GLY A 610 27.26 -2.02 -8.82
CA GLY A 610 25.96 -1.77 -9.47
C GLY A 610 24.76 -2.59 -8.98
N GLU A 611 23.55 -2.24 -9.45
CA GLU A 611 22.25 -2.61 -8.86
C GLU A 611 21.67 -3.99 -9.24
N ARG A 612 22.32 -4.82 -10.09
CA ARG A 612 21.79 -6.16 -10.40
C ARG A 612 21.98 -7.12 -9.23
N ARG A 613 21.04 -7.06 -8.28
CA ARG A 613 20.82 -8.03 -7.21
C ARG A 613 20.06 -9.23 -7.75
N GLU A 614 20.76 -10.20 -8.31
CA GLU A 614 20.36 -11.59 -8.06
C GLU A 614 20.95 -12.04 -6.71
N PRO A 615 20.23 -12.87 -5.95
CA PRO A 615 20.52 -13.09 -4.54
C PRO A 615 21.86 -13.79 -4.34
N CYS A 616 22.87 -13.02 -3.92
CA CYS A 616 24.08 -13.55 -3.30
C CYS A 616 23.67 -14.47 -2.15
N CYS A 617 23.84 -15.79 -2.33
CA CYS A 617 23.53 -16.77 -1.31
C CYS A 617 24.80 -17.31 -0.65
N ARG A 618 24.78 -17.24 0.68
CA ARG A 618 25.56 -18.00 1.67
C ARG A 618 27.09 -17.88 1.62
N GLY A 619 27.58 -16.97 2.47
CA GLY A 619 28.86 -17.18 3.15
C GLY A 619 29.95 -16.23 2.69
N ASP A 620 30.25 -16.20 1.40
CA ASP A 620 31.35 -15.41 0.85
C ASP A 620 30.90 -14.63 -0.39
N THR A 621 30.99 -13.30 -0.31
CA THR A 621 30.42 -12.36 -1.28
C THR A 621 31.38 -12.09 -2.44
N HIS A 622 31.20 -12.79 -3.56
CA HIS A 622 31.77 -12.40 -4.86
C HIS A 622 30.72 -11.65 -5.70
N CYS A 623 31.11 -10.56 -6.33
CA CYS A 623 30.27 -9.76 -7.22
C CYS A 623 30.88 -9.75 -8.63
N CYS A 624 30.07 -10.03 -9.65
CA CYS A 624 30.47 -9.99 -11.06
C CYS A 624 30.26 -8.60 -11.67
N ARG A 625 30.98 -8.27 -12.75
CA ARG A 625 30.74 -7.03 -13.50
C ARG A 625 29.37 -7.08 -14.19
N ARG A 626 28.87 -5.93 -14.64
CA ARG A 626 27.52 -5.79 -15.23
C ARG A 626 27.26 -6.69 -16.45
N GLU A 627 28.32 -7.06 -17.15
CA GLU A 627 28.31 -7.89 -18.37
C GLU A 627 28.70 -9.35 -18.08
N GLU A 628 28.77 -9.71 -16.81
CA GLU A 628 29.11 -11.05 -16.33
C GLU A 628 27.96 -11.59 -15.46
N TRP A 629 27.69 -12.88 -15.57
CA TRP A 629 26.75 -13.61 -14.73
C TRP A 629 27.52 -14.60 -13.85
N MET A 630 26.94 -14.92 -12.69
CA MET A 630 27.56 -15.82 -11.72
C MET A 630 27.27 -17.27 -12.09
N GLY A 631 28.32 -18.05 -12.31
CA GLY A 631 28.23 -19.51 -12.38
C GLY A 631 28.84 -20.16 -11.15
N GLU A 632 28.49 -21.43 -10.92
CA GLU A 632 29.11 -22.29 -9.92
C GLU A 632 29.97 -23.34 -10.64
N ASP A 633 31.16 -23.65 -10.11
CA ASP A 633 31.98 -24.72 -10.66
C ASP A 633 31.52 -26.08 -10.11
N ASN A 634 32.18 -27.16 -10.55
CA ASN A 634 31.86 -28.51 -10.07
C ASN A 634 32.07 -28.67 -8.55
N ASP A 635 32.84 -27.77 -7.92
CA ASP A 635 33.12 -27.74 -6.48
C ASP A 635 32.18 -26.78 -5.72
N GLY A 636 31.25 -26.12 -6.42
CA GLY A 636 30.32 -25.14 -5.86
C GLY A 636 30.94 -23.77 -5.57
N MET A 637 32.14 -23.48 -6.09
CA MET A 637 32.78 -22.18 -5.94
C MET A 637 32.21 -21.19 -6.98
N PRO A 638 31.77 -20.00 -6.55
CA PRO A 638 31.22 -19.00 -7.46
C PRO A 638 32.32 -18.34 -8.31
N PHE A 639 32.07 -18.17 -9.61
CA PHE A 639 32.88 -17.36 -10.52
C PHE A 639 31.99 -16.53 -11.44
N CYS A 640 32.61 -15.62 -12.19
CA CYS A 640 31.92 -14.72 -13.12
C CYS A 640 32.26 -15.12 -14.56
N CYS A 641 31.22 -15.32 -15.38
CA CYS A 641 31.35 -15.59 -16.81
C CYS A 641 30.68 -14.48 -17.62
N PRO A 642 31.19 -14.09 -18.80
CA PRO A 642 30.52 -13.12 -19.66
C PRO A 642 29.09 -13.56 -20.04
N ASP A 643 28.17 -12.59 -20.20
CA ASP A 643 26.79 -12.84 -20.61
C ASP A 643 26.70 -13.74 -21.85
N GLY A 644 25.89 -14.80 -21.76
CA GLY A 644 25.70 -15.77 -22.85
C GLY A 644 26.75 -16.89 -22.93
N THR A 645 27.71 -16.94 -22.01
CA THR A 645 28.64 -18.09 -21.86
C THR A 645 28.22 -18.99 -20.70
N THR A 646 28.82 -20.17 -20.59
CA THR A 646 28.65 -21.17 -19.53
C THR A 646 30.03 -21.66 -19.11
N PHE A 647 30.24 -21.87 -17.81
CA PHE A 647 31.51 -22.41 -17.34
C PHE A 647 31.73 -23.83 -17.81
N ARG A 648 32.95 -24.10 -18.27
CA ARG A 648 33.36 -25.41 -18.79
C ARG A 648 34.56 -26.01 -18.08
N GLY A 649 35.28 -25.25 -17.26
CA GLY A 649 36.42 -25.76 -16.51
C GLY A 649 37.39 -24.67 -16.08
N ARG A 650 38.55 -25.07 -15.58
CA ARG A 650 39.65 -24.16 -15.23
C ARG A 650 40.89 -24.48 -16.06
N HIS A 651 41.62 -23.43 -16.44
CA HIS A 651 42.94 -23.55 -17.03
C HIS A 651 43.90 -22.65 -16.27
N GLU A 652 44.96 -23.23 -15.69
CA GLU A 652 45.92 -22.52 -14.82
C GLU A 652 45.24 -21.75 -13.66
N GLY A 653 44.16 -22.32 -13.11
CA GLY A 653 43.40 -21.73 -11.99
C GLY A 653 42.34 -20.70 -12.41
N GLU A 654 42.36 -20.22 -13.65
CA GLU A 654 41.35 -19.28 -14.19
C GLU A 654 40.14 -20.03 -14.76
N ALA A 655 38.95 -19.47 -14.56
CA ALA A 655 37.71 -20.01 -15.11
C ALA A 655 37.65 -19.84 -16.63
N VAL A 656 37.29 -20.91 -17.35
CA VAL A 656 37.07 -20.90 -18.79
C VAL A 656 35.57 -20.96 -19.05
N CYS A 657 35.06 -19.88 -19.63
CA CYS A 657 33.65 -19.71 -19.98
C CYS A 657 33.46 -19.83 -21.49
N CYS A 658 32.58 -20.72 -21.92
CA CYS A 658 32.31 -21.00 -23.34
C CYS A 658 30.83 -20.80 -23.67
N PRO A 659 30.48 -20.36 -24.90
CA PRO A 659 29.12 -20.44 -25.39
C PRO A 659 28.54 -21.87 -25.28
N PRO A 660 27.21 -22.06 -25.12
CA PRO A 660 26.60 -23.38 -24.91
C PRO A 660 26.90 -24.43 -26.00
N GLU A 661 27.15 -23.96 -27.22
CA GLU A 661 27.46 -24.76 -28.41
C GLU A 661 28.96 -25.03 -28.60
N MET A 662 29.79 -24.66 -27.62
CA MET A 662 31.24 -24.83 -27.64
C MET A 662 31.73 -25.65 -26.44
N ASP A 663 32.79 -26.41 -26.68
CA ASP A 663 33.53 -27.19 -25.69
C ASP A 663 34.89 -26.55 -25.43
N VAL A 664 35.38 -26.68 -24.19
CA VAL A 664 36.72 -26.23 -23.82
C VAL A 664 37.76 -27.14 -24.47
N VAL A 665 38.81 -26.53 -25.01
CA VAL A 665 39.95 -27.29 -25.52
C VAL A 665 40.82 -27.68 -24.33
N GLU A 666 41.04 -28.98 -24.15
CA GLU A 666 41.83 -29.49 -23.02
C GLU A 666 43.21 -28.82 -22.98
N GLY A 667 43.61 -28.38 -21.79
CA GLY A 667 44.87 -27.66 -21.60
C GLY A 667 44.93 -26.27 -22.24
N ASN A 668 43.80 -25.64 -22.60
CA ASN A 668 43.77 -24.30 -23.18
C ASN A 668 42.67 -23.41 -22.58
N ARG A 669 42.78 -22.09 -22.80
CA ARG A 669 41.83 -21.05 -22.33
C ARG A 669 40.73 -20.71 -23.32
N PHE A 670 40.67 -21.38 -24.47
CA PHE A 670 39.70 -21.08 -25.52
C PHE A 670 38.80 -22.27 -25.80
N CYS A 671 37.69 -21.99 -26.47
CA CYS A 671 36.65 -22.96 -26.77
C CYS A 671 36.56 -23.19 -28.28
N CYS A 672 36.19 -24.42 -28.67
CA CYS A 672 35.89 -24.81 -30.04
C CYS A 672 34.42 -25.24 -30.15
N PRO A 673 33.77 -25.09 -31.31
CA PRO A 673 32.44 -25.68 -31.51
C PRO A 673 32.46 -27.19 -31.22
N LYS A 674 31.35 -27.72 -30.70
CA LYS A 674 31.23 -29.15 -30.39
C LYS A 674 31.62 -30.02 -31.59
N GLY A 675 32.49 -31.00 -31.36
CA GLY A 675 33.03 -31.88 -32.40
C GLY A 675 34.21 -31.32 -33.20
N PHE A 676 34.66 -30.09 -32.90
CA PHE A 676 35.89 -29.54 -33.49
C PHE A 676 37.09 -29.71 -32.56
N VAL A 677 38.24 -29.99 -33.17
CA VAL A 677 39.54 -30.10 -32.49
C VAL A 677 40.39 -28.90 -32.86
N TYR A 678 41.02 -28.26 -31.88
CA TYR A 678 41.94 -27.16 -32.19
C TYR A 678 43.21 -27.67 -32.89
N SER A 679 43.59 -27.00 -33.97
CA SER A 679 44.84 -27.26 -34.67
C SER A 679 45.77 -26.07 -34.54
N GLU A 680 46.93 -26.29 -33.93
CA GLU A 680 48.00 -25.27 -33.83
C GLU A 680 48.45 -24.77 -35.20
N THR A 681 48.48 -25.65 -36.19
CA THR A 681 48.91 -25.31 -37.56
C THR A 681 47.95 -24.35 -38.25
N PHE A 682 46.63 -24.51 -38.03
CA PHE A 682 45.63 -23.59 -38.53
C PHE A 682 45.37 -22.41 -37.60
N LYS A 683 45.79 -22.50 -36.32
CA LYS A 683 45.39 -21.61 -35.21
C LYS A 683 43.87 -21.46 -35.10
N LYS A 684 43.15 -22.52 -35.47
CA LYS A 684 41.68 -22.57 -35.59
C LYS A 684 41.17 -23.96 -35.19
N CYS A 685 39.88 -24.04 -34.93
CA CYS A 685 39.17 -25.29 -34.65
C CYS A 685 38.85 -25.99 -35.98
N ILE A 686 39.17 -27.27 -36.13
CA ILE A 686 38.91 -28.05 -37.35
C ILE A 686 38.06 -29.28 -37.05
N ALA A 687 37.20 -29.67 -37.98
CA ALA A 687 36.40 -30.89 -37.88
C ALA A 687 36.19 -31.52 -39.25
N ALA A 688 36.05 -32.85 -39.29
CA ALA A 688 35.52 -33.57 -40.44
C ALA A 688 34.02 -33.80 -40.18
N ILE A 689 33.17 -33.09 -40.92
CA ILE A 689 31.72 -33.06 -40.72
C ILE A 689 31.05 -34.01 -41.70
N GLU A 690 30.28 -34.96 -41.18
CA GLU A 690 29.55 -35.94 -41.99
C GLU A 690 28.31 -35.32 -42.65
N PHE A 691 28.01 -35.72 -43.89
CA PHE A 691 26.83 -35.26 -44.61
C PHE A 691 25.56 -35.90 -44.05
N ALA A 692 24.70 -35.09 -43.43
CA ALA A 692 23.55 -35.53 -42.65
C ALA A 692 22.45 -36.32 -43.41
N LYS A 693 22.56 -36.53 -44.74
CA LYS A 693 21.78 -37.46 -45.60
C LYS A 693 21.96 -37.20 -47.10
N LYS A 694 22.27 -35.96 -47.51
CA LYS A 694 22.43 -35.56 -48.93
C LYS A 694 23.85 -35.03 -49.16
N LYS A 695 24.55 -35.60 -50.15
CA LYS A 695 25.86 -35.09 -50.62
C LYS A 695 25.66 -33.73 -51.30
N PRO A 696 26.57 -32.75 -51.10
CA PRO A 696 26.44 -31.44 -51.73
C PRO A 696 26.57 -31.56 -53.26
N GLN A 697 25.60 -31.03 -53.99
CA GLN A 697 25.57 -31.09 -55.46
C GLN A 697 26.30 -29.91 -56.13
N ASN A 698 26.49 -28.81 -55.40
CA ASN A 698 27.12 -27.59 -55.89
C ASN A 698 27.89 -26.89 -54.76
N GLN A 699 28.62 -25.83 -55.10
CA GLN A 699 29.42 -25.06 -54.14
C GLN A 699 28.57 -24.54 -52.98
N LYS A 700 27.38 -24.00 -53.27
CA LYS A 700 26.49 -23.41 -52.26
C LYS A 700 26.01 -24.44 -51.24
N GLU A 701 25.68 -25.65 -51.70
CA GLU A 701 25.32 -26.76 -50.80
C GLU A 701 26.51 -27.21 -49.95
N MET A 702 27.72 -27.26 -50.52
CA MET A 702 28.94 -27.59 -49.76
C MET A 702 29.25 -26.54 -48.68
N MET A 703 29.16 -25.25 -49.03
CA MET A 703 29.33 -24.15 -48.08
C MET A 703 28.33 -24.24 -46.92
N ARG A 704 27.07 -24.60 -47.23
CA ARG A 704 26.01 -24.74 -46.22
C ARG A 704 26.35 -25.79 -45.15
N VAL A 705 26.99 -26.90 -45.53
CA VAL A 705 27.41 -27.95 -44.57
C VAL A 705 28.26 -27.38 -43.44
N CYS A 706 29.23 -26.52 -43.74
CA CYS A 706 30.05 -25.88 -42.72
C CYS A 706 29.36 -24.67 -42.07
N MET A 707 28.62 -23.86 -42.85
CA MET A 707 27.96 -22.65 -42.36
C MET A 707 26.88 -22.93 -41.31
N ASP A 708 26.15 -24.04 -41.43
CA ASP A 708 25.14 -24.46 -40.44
C ASP A 708 25.78 -24.71 -39.05
N LEU A 709 27.09 -24.97 -39.01
CA LEU A 709 27.89 -25.13 -37.80
C LEU A 709 28.70 -23.87 -37.43
N LYS A 710 28.37 -22.71 -38.02
CA LYS A 710 29.12 -21.44 -37.87
C LYS A 710 30.61 -21.60 -38.21
N SER A 711 30.89 -22.42 -39.22
CA SER A 711 32.24 -22.72 -39.70
C SER A 711 32.32 -22.51 -41.21
N LEU A 712 33.53 -22.64 -41.76
CA LEU A 712 33.80 -22.47 -43.18
C LEU A 712 34.53 -23.70 -43.71
N PRO A 713 34.41 -24.07 -45.00
CA PRO A 713 35.24 -25.12 -45.57
C PRO A 713 36.73 -24.79 -45.41
N VAL A 714 37.56 -25.80 -45.16
CA VAL A 714 38.98 -25.59 -44.88
C VAL A 714 39.71 -25.03 -46.11
N LYS A 715 40.49 -23.97 -45.89
CA LYS A 715 41.47 -23.41 -46.84
C LYS A 715 42.86 -23.90 -46.43
N ILE A 716 43.63 -24.45 -47.38
CA ILE A 716 44.97 -25.00 -47.12
C ILE A 716 46.01 -24.16 -47.86
N GLU A 717 46.86 -23.48 -47.10
CA GLU A 717 47.82 -22.49 -47.60
C GLU A 717 49.27 -23.02 -47.63
N ASN A 718 49.55 -24.16 -46.99
CA ASN A 718 50.86 -24.80 -46.97
C ASN A 718 50.80 -26.31 -46.69
N GLU A 719 51.95 -26.98 -46.81
CA GLU A 719 52.08 -28.43 -46.62
C GLU A 719 51.81 -28.85 -45.17
N GLU A 720 52.17 -28.02 -44.19
CA GLU A 720 51.94 -28.28 -42.77
C GLU A 720 50.43 -28.34 -42.48
N GLN A 721 49.65 -27.38 -42.97
CA GLN A 721 48.19 -27.36 -42.86
C GLN A 721 47.58 -28.59 -43.53
N ASN A 722 48.10 -28.98 -44.70
CA ASN A 722 47.64 -30.20 -45.37
C ASN A 722 47.91 -31.45 -44.54
N LYS A 723 49.07 -31.57 -43.89
CA LYS A 723 49.41 -32.69 -42.99
C LYS A 723 48.56 -32.69 -41.72
N ALA A 724 48.23 -31.51 -41.18
CA ALA A 724 47.46 -31.35 -39.94
C ALA A 724 46.03 -31.93 -40.02
N LEU A 725 45.47 -32.13 -41.21
CA LEU A 725 44.17 -32.81 -41.40
C LEU A 725 44.25 -34.34 -41.20
N GLY A 726 45.44 -34.89 -40.94
CA GLY A 726 45.64 -36.31 -40.63
C GLY A 726 45.36 -37.25 -41.81
N ARG A 727 44.96 -38.49 -41.51
CA ARG A 727 44.66 -39.53 -42.52
C ARG A 727 43.19 -39.54 -42.97
N SER A 728 42.40 -38.57 -42.53
CA SER A 728 40.98 -38.48 -42.87
C SER A 728 40.80 -38.12 -44.35
N ILE A 729 39.77 -38.71 -44.97
CA ILE A 729 39.32 -38.40 -46.33
C ILE A 729 38.14 -37.44 -46.27
N GLY A 730 38.13 -36.42 -47.12
CA GLY A 730 37.05 -35.43 -47.11
C GLY A 730 37.23 -34.31 -48.12
N ILE A 731 36.14 -33.64 -48.44
CA ILE A 731 36.14 -32.46 -49.31
C ILE A 731 36.80 -31.28 -48.58
N ILE A 732 37.61 -30.52 -49.29
CA ILE A 732 38.20 -29.25 -48.80
C ILE A 732 37.54 -28.05 -49.51
N GLY A 733 37.79 -26.83 -49.05
CA GLY A 733 37.17 -25.62 -49.61
C GLY A 733 37.58 -25.24 -51.04
N LEU A 734 38.50 -25.98 -51.67
CA LEU A 734 38.93 -25.73 -53.05
C LEU A 734 37.91 -26.32 -54.02
N HIS A 735 37.41 -25.51 -54.96
CA HIS A 735 36.34 -25.90 -55.87
C HIS A 735 36.29 -24.95 -57.09
N ILE A 736 35.51 -25.29 -58.11
CA ILE A 736 35.19 -24.40 -59.24
C ILE A 736 33.87 -23.69 -58.94
N PRO A 737 33.80 -22.35 -58.98
CA PRO A 737 32.58 -21.61 -58.64
C PRO A 737 31.37 -21.96 -59.52
N ASP A 738 30.17 -21.91 -58.93
CA ASP A 738 28.93 -22.22 -59.64
C ASP A 738 28.80 -21.43 -60.96
N GLY A 739 28.55 -22.13 -62.07
CA GLY A 739 28.36 -21.53 -63.40
C GLY A 739 29.65 -21.27 -64.19
N GLN A 740 30.84 -21.48 -63.60
CA GLN A 740 32.09 -21.45 -64.35
C GLN A 740 32.34 -22.79 -65.03
N GLN A 741 32.92 -22.74 -66.24
CA GLN A 741 33.35 -23.96 -66.92
C GLN A 741 34.53 -24.58 -66.18
N TRP A 742 34.60 -25.92 -66.22
CA TRP A 742 35.73 -26.63 -65.64
C TRP A 742 37.03 -26.22 -66.34
N SER A 743 38.04 -25.85 -65.55
CA SER A 743 39.40 -25.57 -66.01
C SER A 743 40.37 -25.73 -64.84
N LYS A 744 41.58 -26.20 -65.12
CA LYS A 744 42.66 -26.32 -64.12
C LYS A 744 43.00 -25.01 -63.40
N THR A 745 42.70 -23.87 -64.02
CA THR A 745 42.96 -22.52 -63.48
C THR A 745 41.76 -21.91 -62.77
N ASN A 746 40.60 -22.56 -62.78
CA ASN A 746 39.36 -21.99 -62.23
C ASN A 746 39.09 -22.42 -60.78
N PHE A 747 39.94 -23.27 -60.20
CA PHE A 747 39.82 -23.65 -58.79
C PHE A 747 40.10 -22.47 -57.87
N GLN A 748 39.16 -22.19 -56.96
CA GLN A 748 39.21 -21.08 -56.02
C GLN A 748 38.81 -21.57 -54.63
N TRP A 749 39.31 -20.90 -53.60
CA TRP A 749 38.89 -21.16 -52.24
C TRP A 749 37.48 -20.61 -52.01
N SER A 750 36.58 -21.44 -51.49
CA SER A 750 35.18 -21.07 -51.26
C SER A 750 34.98 -19.98 -50.22
N VAL A 751 36.00 -19.75 -49.39
CA VAL A 751 35.98 -18.78 -48.30
C VAL A 751 36.17 -17.34 -48.79
N ASP A 752 37.06 -17.12 -49.75
CA ASP A 752 37.48 -15.77 -50.16
C ASP A 752 37.60 -15.60 -51.69
N GLY A 753 37.31 -16.64 -52.48
CA GLY A 753 37.43 -16.63 -53.94
C GLY A 753 38.87 -16.57 -54.45
N THR A 754 39.87 -16.67 -53.58
CA THR A 754 41.27 -16.56 -53.98
C THR A 754 41.75 -17.84 -54.67
N GLN A 755 42.69 -17.66 -55.61
CA GLN A 755 43.41 -18.76 -56.23
C GLN A 755 44.34 -19.45 -55.20
N PRO A 756 44.55 -20.77 -55.29
CA PRO A 756 45.40 -21.49 -54.35
C PRO A 756 46.87 -21.14 -54.55
N ILE A 757 47.50 -20.63 -53.50
CA ILE A 757 48.98 -20.44 -53.44
C ILE A 757 49.72 -21.75 -53.18
N PHE A 758 49.02 -22.76 -52.68
CA PHE A 758 49.53 -24.10 -52.41
C PHE A 758 48.54 -25.12 -52.98
N THR A 759 49.06 -26.10 -53.72
CA THR A 759 48.28 -27.25 -54.16
C THR A 759 49.08 -28.53 -53.98
N LYS A 760 48.37 -29.63 -53.70
CA LYS A 760 48.99 -30.96 -53.61
C LYS A 760 48.22 -32.00 -54.41
N TRP A 761 47.97 -31.68 -55.68
CA TRP A 761 47.32 -32.58 -56.63
C TRP A 761 48.06 -33.92 -56.75
N ALA A 762 47.32 -35.02 -56.83
CA ALA A 762 47.88 -36.31 -57.19
C ALA A 762 48.43 -36.27 -58.63
N SER A 763 49.25 -37.25 -59.00
CA SER A 763 49.76 -37.35 -60.37
C SER A 763 48.60 -37.39 -61.36
N SER A 764 48.64 -36.52 -62.37
CA SER A 764 47.60 -36.30 -63.38
C SER A 764 46.38 -35.48 -62.95
N GLU A 765 46.31 -34.97 -61.72
CA GLU A 765 45.19 -34.13 -61.25
C GLU A 765 45.48 -32.62 -61.34
N PRO A 766 44.47 -31.74 -61.40
CA PRO A 766 43.06 -32.08 -61.64
C PRO A 766 42.83 -32.45 -63.11
N ASN A 767 41.93 -33.41 -63.40
CA ASN A 767 41.74 -33.97 -64.74
C ASN A 767 40.32 -33.94 -65.33
N ASN A 768 39.28 -33.67 -64.54
CA ASN A 768 37.89 -33.78 -65.00
C ASN A 768 37.56 -35.14 -65.63
N ALA A 769 38.07 -36.26 -65.09
CA ALA A 769 37.99 -37.57 -65.71
C ALA A 769 36.55 -37.95 -66.12
N TYR A 770 35.55 -37.54 -65.33
CA TYR A 770 34.12 -37.79 -65.60
C TYR A 770 33.34 -36.58 -66.14
N GLY A 771 34.04 -35.58 -66.68
CA GLY A 771 33.45 -34.32 -67.14
C GLY A 771 32.34 -34.43 -68.20
N SER A 772 32.24 -35.55 -68.90
CA SER A 772 31.17 -35.83 -69.87
C SER A 772 29.79 -36.05 -69.23
N TYR A 773 29.74 -36.49 -67.97
CA TYR A 773 28.50 -36.70 -67.22
C TYR A 773 28.22 -35.57 -66.25
N ALA A 774 29.23 -35.20 -65.46
CA ALA A 774 29.16 -34.10 -64.51
C ALA A 774 30.57 -33.55 -64.27
N PRO A 775 30.76 -32.22 -64.30
CA PRO A 775 32.07 -31.64 -64.09
C PRO A 775 32.59 -31.91 -62.67
N GLU A 776 33.87 -32.19 -62.54
CA GLU A 776 34.56 -32.44 -61.27
C GLU A 776 34.90 -31.11 -60.60
N ILE A 777 33.88 -30.50 -59.99
CA ILE A 777 33.96 -29.14 -59.45
C ILE A 777 34.45 -29.09 -58.00
N PHE A 778 34.54 -30.20 -57.27
CA PHE A 778 34.99 -30.24 -55.88
C PHE A 778 36.40 -30.80 -55.77
N THR A 779 37.15 -30.40 -54.74
CA THR A 779 38.44 -31.02 -54.41
C THR A 779 38.32 -31.95 -53.21
N LEU A 780 38.68 -33.21 -53.41
CA LEU A 780 38.76 -34.23 -52.37
C LEU A 780 40.22 -34.42 -51.92
N ARG A 781 40.46 -34.37 -50.60
CA ARG A 781 41.75 -34.74 -50.00
C ARG A 781 41.74 -36.22 -49.60
N ARG A 782 42.73 -36.97 -50.07
CA ARG A 782 42.95 -38.39 -49.75
C ARG A 782 43.70 -38.59 -48.41
N PRO A 783 43.71 -39.81 -47.85
CA PRO A 783 44.45 -40.14 -46.63
C PRO A 783 45.97 -39.91 -46.70
N ASP A 784 46.57 -39.95 -47.89
CA ASP A 784 47.98 -39.67 -48.13
C ASP A 784 48.28 -38.16 -48.29
N GLY A 785 47.24 -37.32 -48.17
CA GLY A 785 47.32 -35.87 -48.27
C GLY A 785 47.29 -35.32 -49.69
N PHE A 786 47.30 -36.16 -50.73
CA PHE A 786 47.15 -35.70 -52.11
C PHE A 786 45.69 -35.37 -52.43
N TRP A 787 45.48 -34.48 -53.39
CA TRP A 787 44.17 -33.95 -53.79
C TRP A 787 43.77 -34.48 -55.16
N ILE A 788 42.49 -34.74 -55.36
CA ILE A 788 41.89 -35.12 -56.64
C ILE A 788 40.64 -34.26 -56.85
N ASP A 789 40.29 -33.89 -58.08
CA ASP A 789 38.98 -33.30 -58.34
C ASP A 789 37.92 -34.40 -58.44
N VAL A 790 36.71 -34.11 -57.97
CA VAL A 790 35.59 -35.06 -57.96
C VAL A 790 34.29 -34.33 -58.29
N ASN A 791 33.38 -35.05 -58.95
CA ASN A 791 32.01 -34.59 -59.07
C ASN A 791 31.21 -34.95 -57.81
N TYR A 792 29.96 -34.49 -57.71
CA TYR A 792 29.13 -34.68 -56.51
C TYR A 792 28.86 -36.15 -56.16
N GLU A 793 28.83 -37.07 -57.13
CA GLU A 793 28.56 -38.50 -56.89
C GLU A 793 29.71 -39.17 -56.13
N TRP A 794 30.94 -38.78 -56.46
CA TRP A 794 32.19 -39.29 -55.89
C TRP A 794 32.64 -38.55 -54.63
N THR A 795 31.84 -37.61 -54.12
CA THR A 795 32.11 -37.00 -52.83
C THR A 795 31.97 -38.04 -51.70
N PHE A 796 32.98 -38.12 -50.83
CA PHE A 796 32.95 -38.97 -49.64
C PHE A 796 32.04 -38.38 -48.58
N HIS A 797 31.76 -39.12 -47.50
CA HIS A 797 30.76 -38.73 -46.49
C HIS A 797 31.10 -37.48 -45.68
N HIS A 798 32.28 -36.85 -45.84
CA HIS A 798 32.72 -35.75 -44.97
C HIS A 798 33.23 -34.52 -45.74
N ALA A 799 33.00 -33.34 -45.16
CA ALA A 799 33.70 -32.10 -45.50
C ALA A 799 34.57 -31.64 -44.33
N PHE A 800 35.77 -31.13 -44.63
CA PHE A 800 36.61 -30.48 -43.62
C PHE A 800 36.17 -29.05 -43.42
N CYS A 801 35.73 -28.74 -42.20
CA CYS A 801 35.32 -27.41 -41.79
C CYS A 801 36.30 -26.83 -40.78
N VAL A 802 36.46 -25.50 -40.81
CA VAL A 802 37.29 -24.71 -39.92
C VAL A 802 36.45 -23.61 -39.27
N ALA A 803 36.58 -23.44 -37.97
CA ALA A 803 35.91 -22.42 -37.18
C ALA A 803 36.93 -21.61 -36.37
N SER A 804 36.61 -20.34 -36.12
CA SER A 804 37.40 -19.52 -35.19
C SER A 804 37.28 -20.08 -33.77
N LYS A 805 38.36 -20.05 -33.01
CA LYS A 805 38.31 -20.28 -31.56
C LYS A 805 37.62 -19.12 -30.86
N TYR A 806 36.94 -19.39 -29.75
CA TYR A 806 36.41 -18.38 -28.85
C TYR A 806 37.37 -18.19 -27.68
N ASP A 807 37.98 -17.01 -27.55
CA ASP A 807 38.84 -16.68 -26.40
C ASP A 807 37.96 -16.34 -25.20
N SER A 808 38.18 -16.98 -24.06
CA SER A 808 37.36 -16.76 -22.86
C SER A 808 37.63 -15.41 -22.19
N ARG A 809 38.74 -14.74 -22.54
CA ARG A 809 39.03 -13.36 -22.15
C ARG A 809 38.60 -12.43 -23.27
N GLY A 810 37.32 -12.03 -23.24
CA GLY A 810 36.82 -10.95 -24.09
C GLY A 810 37.62 -9.66 -23.95
#